data_AF-A0A3L5TUC4-F1
#
_entry.id   AF-A0A3L5TUC4-F1
#
_cell.length_a   1.000
_cell.length_b   1.000
_cell.length_c   1.000
_cell.angle_alpha   90.00
_cell.angle_beta   90.00
_cell.angle_gamma   90.00
#
_symmetry.space_group_name_H-M   'P 1'
#
loop_
_entity.id
_entity.type
_entity.pdbx_description
1 polymer ?
#
loop_
_entity_poly.entity_id
_entity_poly.type
_entity_poly.pdbx_seq_one_letter_code
_entity_poly.pdbx_strand_id
1 'polypeptide(L)'
;MYVGPTRGLRIHQEVNLSQANQYHIKRNQLKRKKYVFLIDEEKDINVNNEVLINLKDKQIDKILKLVCACLNIRDSQTRTLKLRNIHCDSVETKNLDDWYDKVEKKMKEVFFTNIADYVELKGHCNSEVLELIVKPGPNFCTIDMHLFFPSVSSADPAKYKKVVEILRQDGVPGSLPTIPNRTYKLNHKVKDLRNENTDKQFKQITGKDVSNTLANMCSHYISAFGNHKGGVVYYGIEDKKGIVVGIDLSNCTETAIESALDKKIGGMICGKSSTKLKRTTHWDIQYFNIEEDEEANIFMQNRKIIAVKVCRIPGGVFTAVPESYYVDDDGSVKQFNDFEEWRSQMLSSDIVVLKTDYSITGILFTQRCGEILQTSVDNLFDEVSDTKKTVHQTKRGVLNMTEMLSDTASNVSVLKDLVESGSLSSDKQKRSRGTEVLQDENCENFQVPSNLFEHHVTHDYKSTRNDTILQDMLEKHNCVTVKVTEIELEIYGFSEEEAISFIDAIAATDAEREELVKTFSCNPLGLKIALRYITHCQISVRAFLGKLSLPTGALDIENSPAISQQCELKPLFQSLYLILSDIHQKNPRTLEQILLTQFLGSDNIPVIMLENVRLNFGSHELKQEGICNSTSDTIDDVIFTLKQYSFARISGKDDTRVLHTHSAILLAIKNYTSEAVESNNLTVADMLKALLWTVLRPTTVQNNAIRH
;
A
#
# COMPACT_ATOMS: atom_id res chain seq x y z
N MET A 1 -13.09 -103.84 6.03
CA MET A 1 -11.86 -104.11 5.26
C MET A 1 -11.04 -102.83 5.28
N TYR A 2 -10.06 -102.70 6.17
CA TYR A 2 -8.64 -103.10 6.06
C TYR A 2 -7.76 -102.12 5.26
N VAL A 3 -6.72 -101.64 5.96
CA VAL A 3 -5.41 -101.07 5.57
C VAL A 3 -5.27 -99.59 5.16
N GLY A 4 -4.84 -98.75 6.11
CA GLY A 4 -3.41 -98.45 6.33
C GLY A 4 -2.70 -97.35 5.50
N PRO A 5 -1.56 -96.81 5.99
CA PRO A 5 -1.35 -95.36 6.16
C PRO A 5 -0.05 -94.79 5.57
N THR A 6 0.11 -93.46 5.59
CA THR A 6 1.47 -92.83 5.63
C THR A 6 1.53 -91.67 6.62
N ARG A 7 2.62 -91.69 7.39
CA ARG A 7 3.01 -90.79 8.49
C ARG A 7 3.68 -89.52 7.95
N GLY A 8 3.50 -88.40 8.64
CA GLY A 8 4.37 -87.23 8.56
C GLY A 8 4.49 -86.58 9.94
N LEU A 9 5.71 -86.58 10.49
CA LEU A 9 6.09 -86.08 11.81
C LEU A 9 5.63 -84.62 12.05
N ARG A 10 5.02 -84.35 13.22
CA ARG A 10 4.99 -83.02 13.83
C ARG A 10 5.97 -83.00 15.00
N ILE A 11 7.03 -82.21 14.86
CA ILE A 11 7.88 -81.80 15.97
C ILE A 11 7.18 -80.60 16.63
N HIS A 12 6.78 -80.75 17.89
CA HIS A 12 6.36 -79.65 18.74
C HIS A 12 7.61 -78.86 19.16
N GLN A 13 7.76 -77.65 18.65
CA GLN A 13 8.54 -76.61 19.32
C GLN A 13 7.55 -75.60 19.89
N GLU A 14 7.31 -75.70 21.19
CA GLU A 14 6.70 -74.62 21.97
C GLU A 14 7.70 -73.46 22.02
N VAL A 15 7.55 -72.52 21.10
CA VAL A 15 8.22 -71.22 21.20
C VAL A 15 7.43 -70.38 22.20
N ASN A 16 8.11 -70.03 23.29
CA ASN A 16 7.60 -69.28 24.43
C ASN A 16 7.17 -67.86 23.98
N LEU A 17 5.91 -67.74 23.55
CA LEU A 17 5.24 -66.51 23.09
C LEU A 17 5.25 -65.37 24.12
N SER A 18 5.54 -65.66 25.39
CA SER A 18 5.64 -64.63 26.44
C SER A 18 6.91 -63.76 26.32
N GLN A 19 8.04 -64.33 25.90
CA GLN A 19 9.30 -63.60 25.76
C GLN A 19 9.35 -62.79 24.47
N ALA A 20 8.80 -63.30 23.36
CA ALA A 20 8.72 -62.56 22.09
C ALA A 20 7.80 -61.33 22.19
N ASN A 21 6.68 -61.44 22.92
CA ASN A 21 5.80 -60.31 23.18
C ASN A 21 6.40 -59.29 24.15
N GLN A 22 7.15 -59.70 25.17
CA GLN A 22 7.89 -58.76 26.02
C GLN A 22 9.01 -58.04 25.26
N TYR A 23 9.67 -58.71 24.30
CA TYR A 23 10.71 -58.09 23.47
C TYR A 23 10.12 -57.11 22.44
N HIS A 24 8.96 -57.40 21.85
CA HIS A 24 8.26 -56.49 20.95
C HIS A 24 7.66 -55.27 21.67
N ILE A 25 7.15 -55.45 22.90
CA ILE A 25 6.68 -54.34 23.73
C ILE A 25 7.86 -53.45 24.18
N LYS A 26 8.99 -54.02 24.60
CA LYS A 26 10.22 -53.25 24.89
C LYS A 26 10.77 -52.51 23.66
N ARG A 27 10.77 -53.14 22.48
CA ARG A 27 11.27 -52.52 21.23
C ARG A 27 10.36 -51.40 20.71
N ASN A 28 9.05 -51.50 20.95
CA ASN A 28 8.10 -50.43 20.61
C ASN A 28 8.03 -49.32 21.67
N GLN A 29 8.37 -49.60 22.94
CA GLN A 29 8.57 -48.57 23.97
C GLN A 29 9.88 -47.80 23.78
N LEU A 30 10.94 -48.44 23.26
CA LEU A 30 12.23 -47.79 22.96
C LEU A 30 12.24 -46.93 21.69
N LYS A 31 11.23 -47.04 20.82
CA LYS A 31 11.10 -46.22 19.58
C LYS A 31 10.16 -45.02 19.70
N ARG A 32 9.60 -44.77 20.88
CA ARG A 32 8.90 -43.51 21.19
C ARG A 32 9.63 -42.82 22.33
N LYS A 33 10.79 -42.22 22.04
CA LYS A 33 11.39 -41.23 22.95
C LYS A 33 10.43 -40.06 23.05
N LYS A 34 9.59 -40.06 24.10
CA LYS A 34 8.83 -38.90 24.54
C LYS A 34 9.81 -38.04 25.36
N TYR A 35 10.06 -36.83 24.87
CA TYR A 35 10.88 -35.86 25.58
C TYR A 35 9.97 -35.04 26.52
N VAL A 36 10.25 -35.06 27.83
CA VAL A 36 9.54 -34.33 28.88
C VAL A 36 10.60 -33.77 29.83
N PHE A 37 10.85 -32.45 29.85
CA PHE A 37 11.71 -31.83 30.87
C PHE A 37 11.30 -30.38 31.20
N LEU A 38 11.74 -29.96 32.40
CA LEU A 38 11.28 -28.91 33.31
C LEU A 38 11.96 -27.54 33.08
N ILE A 39 11.42 -26.49 33.73
CA ILE A 39 11.86 -25.08 33.66
C ILE A 39 12.58 -24.70 34.97
N ASP A 40 13.68 -23.97 34.85
CA ASP A 40 14.31 -23.19 35.93
C ASP A 40 14.39 -21.72 35.49
N GLU A 41 14.07 -20.78 36.38
CA GLU A 41 14.05 -19.32 36.12
C GLU A 41 15.19 -18.65 36.89
N GLU A 42 16.14 -18.00 36.20
CA GLU A 42 16.92 -16.91 36.81
C GLU A 42 17.42 -15.89 35.77
N LYS A 43 17.54 -14.63 36.24
CA LYS A 43 17.59 -13.36 35.52
C LYS A 43 19.01 -12.99 35.05
N ASP A 44 19.14 -12.30 33.90
CA ASP A 44 19.85 -11.01 33.77
C ASP A 44 19.84 -10.44 32.33
N ILE A 45 20.07 -9.12 32.26
CA ILE A 45 19.68 -8.15 31.23
C ILE A 45 20.48 -8.23 29.92
N ASN A 46 19.76 -8.46 28.83
CA ASN A 46 20.00 -8.19 27.40
C ASN A 46 18.66 -8.58 26.73
N VAL A 47 18.28 -8.16 25.52
CA VAL A 47 17.06 -8.74 24.87
C VAL A 47 17.35 -10.19 24.37
N ASN A 48 18.15 -10.93 25.12
CA ASN A 48 18.39 -12.37 25.04
C ASN A 48 17.29 -13.08 25.83
N ASN A 49 16.04 -13.01 25.38
CA ASN A 49 15.00 -13.88 25.90
C ASN A 49 15.31 -15.32 25.50
N GLU A 50 16.00 -16.07 26.36
CA GLU A 50 16.26 -17.48 26.11
C GLU A 50 14.94 -18.26 26.12
N VAL A 51 14.55 -18.72 24.94
CA VAL A 51 13.45 -19.66 24.77
C VAL A 51 14.05 -21.05 24.63
N LEU A 52 13.77 -21.90 25.62
CA LEU A 52 14.02 -23.33 25.60
C LEU A 52 13.20 -23.95 24.45
N ILE A 53 13.80 -24.66 23.48
CA ILE A 53 13.05 -25.31 22.37
C ILE A 53 12.59 -26.74 22.75
N ASN A 54 11.28 -26.99 22.72
CA ASN A 54 10.54 -28.24 22.85
C ASN A 54 9.40 -28.17 21.82
N LEU A 55 9.29 -29.17 20.93
CA LEU A 55 8.44 -29.18 19.72
C LEU A 55 6.91 -29.13 19.95
N LYS A 56 6.41 -28.33 20.90
CA LYS A 56 5.01 -28.21 21.32
C LYS A 56 4.48 -26.81 21.09
N ASP A 57 3.18 -26.72 20.85
CA ASP A 57 2.44 -25.49 20.51
C ASP A 57 2.66 -24.33 21.50
N LYS A 58 2.82 -24.61 22.80
CA LYS A 58 3.00 -23.57 23.85
C LYS A 58 4.22 -22.66 23.63
N GLN A 59 5.25 -23.13 22.93
CA GLN A 59 6.44 -22.31 22.67
C GLN A 59 6.30 -21.43 21.46
N ILE A 60 5.53 -21.90 20.47
CA ILE A 60 5.16 -21.09 19.31
C ILE A 60 4.46 -19.84 19.82
N ASP A 61 3.52 -19.99 20.76
CA ASP A 61 2.85 -18.84 21.40
C ASP A 61 3.83 -17.88 22.07
N LYS A 62 4.83 -18.38 22.82
CA LYS A 62 5.87 -17.53 23.43
C LYS A 62 6.66 -16.77 22.36
N ILE A 63 7.06 -17.44 21.29
CA ILE A 63 7.80 -16.82 20.17
C ILE A 63 6.95 -15.76 19.47
N LEU A 64 5.66 -16.01 19.23
CA LEU A 64 4.75 -15.02 18.65
C LEU A 64 4.66 -13.76 19.52
N LYS A 65 4.61 -13.90 20.84
CA LYS A 65 4.58 -12.76 21.78
C LYS A 65 5.86 -11.93 21.69
N LEU A 66 7.02 -12.60 21.66
CA LEU A 66 8.31 -11.93 21.50
C LEU A 66 8.43 -11.23 20.14
N VAL A 67 8.05 -11.89 19.06
CA VAL A 67 8.07 -11.31 17.71
C VAL A 67 7.10 -10.14 17.60
N CYS A 68 5.88 -10.26 18.14
CA CYS A 68 4.91 -9.16 18.23
C CYS A 68 5.51 -7.95 18.95
N ALA A 69 6.16 -8.18 20.10
CA ALA A 69 6.83 -7.12 20.86
C ALA A 69 7.93 -6.43 20.05
N CYS A 70 8.78 -7.20 19.36
CA CYS A 70 9.84 -6.66 18.50
C CYS A 70 9.28 -5.87 17.31
N LEU A 71 8.23 -6.36 16.65
CA LEU A 71 7.58 -5.69 15.52
C LEU A 71 6.90 -4.37 15.93
N ASN A 72 6.55 -4.22 17.21
CA ASN A 72 5.92 -3.02 17.76
C ASN A 72 6.91 -1.95 18.25
N ILE A 73 8.21 -2.22 18.18
CA ILE A 73 9.23 -1.20 18.44
C ILE A 73 9.25 -0.25 17.23
N ARG A 74 9.14 1.05 17.49
CA ARG A 74 9.01 2.08 16.44
C ARG A 74 10.32 2.54 15.83
N ASP A 75 11.46 2.08 16.34
CA ASP A 75 12.73 2.45 15.75
C ASP A 75 13.00 1.64 14.47
N SER A 76 13.86 2.17 13.61
CA SER A 76 14.23 1.51 12.35
C SER A 76 15.21 0.35 12.55
N GLN A 77 15.38 -0.12 13.79
CA GLN A 77 16.43 -1.06 14.13
C GLN A 77 15.90 -2.50 14.12
N THR A 78 16.66 -3.36 13.46
CA THR A 78 16.46 -4.81 13.54
C THR A 78 16.75 -5.32 14.95
N ARG A 79 15.99 -6.32 15.38
CA ARG A 79 16.17 -7.03 16.66
C ARG A 79 16.54 -8.48 16.41
N THR A 80 17.25 -9.08 17.36
CA THR A 80 17.61 -10.50 17.30
C THR A 80 17.12 -11.18 18.57
N LEU A 81 16.24 -12.16 18.40
CA LEU A 81 15.80 -13.04 19.48
C LEU A 81 16.71 -14.27 19.50
N LYS A 82 17.38 -14.52 20.62
CA LYS A 82 18.25 -15.69 20.80
C LYS A 82 17.47 -16.86 21.39
N LEU A 83 17.32 -17.92 20.61
CA LEU A 83 16.60 -19.13 21.01
C LEU A 83 17.63 -20.21 21.36
N ARG A 84 17.54 -20.79 22.57
CA ARG A 84 18.49 -21.83 23.00
C ARG A 84 18.01 -23.19 22.52
N ASN A 85 18.80 -23.82 21.66
CA ASN A 85 18.59 -25.16 21.15
C ASN A 85 19.18 -26.20 22.11
N ILE A 86 18.35 -26.65 23.05
CA ILE A 86 18.71 -27.62 24.11
C ILE A 86 19.06 -29.00 23.52
N HIS A 87 18.74 -29.24 22.25
CA HIS A 87 18.92 -30.51 21.59
C HIS A 87 19.87 -30.42 20.40
N CYS A 88 20.77 -29.42 20.38
CA CYS A 88 21.75 -29.20 19.32
C CYS A 88 22.54 -30.46 18.93
N ASP A 89 22.84 -31.35 19.88
CA ASP A 89 23.59 -32.58 19.62
C ASP A 89 22.74 -33.72 19.02
N SER A 90 21.42 -33.56 18.94
CA SER A 90 20.48 -34.65 18.60
C SER A 90 19.36 -34.26 17.62
N VAL A 91 19.26 -32.99 17.25
CA VAL A 91 18.25 -32.49 16.28
C VAL A 91 18.78 -32.65 14.86
N GLU A 92 18.10 -33.46 14.08
CA GLU A 92 18.27 -33.49 12.63
C GLU A 92 17.73 -32.20 11.98
N THR A 93 18.39 -31.72 10.92
CA THR A 93 18.00 -30.50 10.16
C THR A 93 16.51 -30.47 9.84
N LYS A 94 15.97 -31.59 9.35
CA LYS A 94 14.55 -31.74 9.01
C LYS A 94 13.61 -31.41 10.17
N ASN A 95 13.96 -31.77 11.40
CA ASN A 95 13.11 -31.50 12.56
C ASN A 95 13.10 -30.01 12.93
N LEU A 96 14.22 -29.31 12.68
CA LEU A 96 14.29 -27.87 12.87
C LEU A 96 13.46 -27.15 11.80
N ASP A 97 13.59 -27.57 10.54
CA ASP A 97 12.80 -27.03 9.41
C ASP A 97 11.29 -27.25 9.64
N ASP A 98 10.87 -28.48 9.95
CA ASP A 98 9.47 -28.83 10.24
C ASP A 98 8.90 -28.03 11.43
N TRP A 99 9.74 -27.64 12.38
CA TRP A 99 9.36 -26.78 13.50
C TRP A 99 9.25 -25.32 13.07
N TYR A 100 10.24 -24.80 12.35
CA TYR A 100 10.24 -23.42 11.90
C TYR A 100 9.10 -23.18 10.91
N ASP A 101 8.79 -24.12 10.02
CA ASP A 101 7.63 -24.06 9.13
C ASP A 101 6.31 -23.88 9.90
N LYS A 102 6.17 -24.52 11.07
CA LYS A 102 4.99 -24.34 11.93
C LYS A 102 4.98 -22.95 12.56
N VAL A 103 6.13 -22.47 13.02
CA VAL A 103 6.28 -21.12 13.58
C VAL A 103 5.96 -20.06 12.51
N GLU A 104 6.56 -20.18 11.33
CA GLU A 104 6.36 -19.29 10.19
C GLU A 104 4.91 -19.31 9.71
N LYS A 105 4.30 -20.50 9.57
CA LYS A 105 2.87 -20.62 9.25
C LYS A 105 2.00 -19.91 10.28
N LYS A 106 2.30 -20.07 11.56
CA LYS A 106 1.54 -19.41 12.63
C LYS A 106 1.74 -17.89 12.62
N MET A 107 2.94 -17.41 12.33
CA MET A 107 3.19 -15.98 12.13
C MET A 107 2.44 -15.43 10.91
N LYS A 108 2.38 -16.19 9.80
CA LYS A 108 1.61 -15.82 8.59
C LYS A 108 0.11 -15.70 8.87
N GLU A 109 -0.42 -16.59 9.70
CA GLU A 109 -1.81 -16.53 10.15
C GLU A 109 -2.12 -15.29 11.00
N VAL A 110 -1.13 -14.81 11.76
CA VAL A 110 -1.32 -13.77 12.79
C VAL A 110 -0.97 -12.36 12.31
N PHE A 111 0.20 -12.17 11.69
CA PHE A 111 0.75 -10.83 11.40
C PHE A 111 0.56 -10.41 9.94
N PHE A 112 1.20 -11.12 9.00
CA PHE A 112 1.28 -10.72 7.59
C PHE A 112 1.38 -11.92 6.66
N THR A 113 0.92 -11.79 5.42
CA THR A 113 1.09 -12.83 4.40
C THR A 113 2.55 -13.03 3.98
N ASN A 114 3.42 -12.03 4.13
CA ASN A 114 4.84 -12.12 3.76
C ASN A 114 5.78 -11.94 4.96
N ILE A 115 5.74 -12.88 5.91
CA ILE A 115 6.56 -12.80 7.13
C ILE A 115 8.07 -12.88 6.85
N ALA A 116 8.48 -13.51 5.75
CA ALA A 116 9.89 -13.68 5.39
C ALA A 116 10.62 -12.35 5.15
N ASP A 117 9.90 -11.30 4.76
CA ASP A 117 10.47 -9.95 4.62
C ASP A 117 10.93 -9.40 5.98
N TYR A 118 10.24 -9.77 7.05
CA TYR A 118 10.37 -9.21 8.39
C TYR A 118 11.06 -10.13 9.39
N VAL A 119 11.04 -11.43 9.17
CA VAL A 119 11.58 -12.41 10.12
C VAL A 119 12.49 -13.38 9.39
N GLU A 120 13.73 -13.51 9.86
CA GLU A 120 14.75 -14.39 9.32
C GLU A 120 15.31 -15.26 10.44
N LEU A 121 15.32 -16.58 10.27
CA LEU A 121 15.99 -17.50 11.18
C LEU A 121 17.42 -17.75 10.70
N LYS A 122 18.39 -17.48 11.58
CA LYS A 122 19.81 -17.82 11.40
C LYS A 122 20.24 -18.87 12.41
N GLY A 123 21.14 -19.75 11.95
CA GLY A 123 21.71 -20.83 12.76
C GLY A 123 21.54 -22.19 12.10
N HIS A 124 22.31 -23.16 12.58
CA HIS A 124 22.25 -24.54 12.12
C HIS A 124 21.57 -25.42 13.18
N CYS A 125 21.10 -26.60 12.81
CA CYS A 125 20.44 -27.52 13.74
C CYS A 125 21.34 -27.99 14.90
N ASN A 126 22.66 -27.90 14.73
CA ASN A 126 23.69 -28.17 15.73
C ASN A 126 24.18 -26.91 16.47
N SER A 127 23.66 -25.73 16.16
CA SER A 127 23.97 -24.52 16.93
C SER A 127 23.25 -24.55 18.27
N GLU A 128 23.96 -24.29 19.36
CA GLU A 128 23.39 -24.14 20.71
C GLU A 128 22.41 -22.96 20.78
N VAL A 129 22.66 -21.94 19.97
CA VAL A 129 21.82 -20.74 19.86
C VAL A 129 21.38 -20.59 18.40
N LEU A 130 20.08 -20.42 18.21
CA LEU A 130 19.47 -19.96 16.98
C LEU A 130 19.10 -18.49 17.12
N GLU A 131 19.25 -17.71 16.06
CA GLU A 131 18.97 -16.28 16.05
C GLU A 131 17.77 -16.00 15.16
N LEU A 132 16.66 -15.56 15.74
CA LEU A 132 15.50 -15.10 15.01
C LEU A 132 15.56 -13.57 14.87
N ILE A 133 15.98 -13.12 13.70
CA ILE A 133 16.13 -11.72 13.35
C ILE A 133 14.78 -11.16 12.94
N VAL A 134 14.32 -10.12 13.64
CA VAL A 134 13.04 -9.44 13.43
C VAL A 134 13.33 -8.01 12.97
N LYS A 135 13.03 -7.72 11.71
CA LYS A 135 13.10 -6.37 11.14
C LYS A 135 11.84 -5.57 11.53
N PRO A 136 11.93 -4.23 11.58
CA PRO A 136 10.77 -3.38 11.84
C PRO A 136 9.63 -3.69 10.86
N GLY A 137 8.42 -3.89 11.40
CA GLY A 137 7.22 -4.07 10.60
C GLY A 137 6.64 -2.72 10.13
N PRO A 138 5.92 -2.68 9.00
CA PRO A 138 5.30 -1.44 8.51
C PRO A 138 4.11 -1.01 9.37
N ASN A 139 3.52 -1.94 10.11
CA ASN A 139 2.29 -1.75 10.86
C ASN A 139 2.44 -2.25 12.29
N PHE A 140 1.68 -1.64 13.19
CA PHE A 140 1.52 -2.13 14.55
C PHE A 140 0.90 -3.52 14.56
N CYS A 141 1.56 -4.46 15.22
CA CYS A 141 1.21 -5.87 15.27
C CYS A 141 0.36 -6.19 16.51
N THR A 142 -0.61 -7.09 16.34
CA THR A 142 -1.49 -7.58 17.40
C THR A 142 -1.82 -9.03 17.07
N ILE A 143 -1.70 -9.92 18.06
CA ILE A 143 -1.87 -11.36 17.89
C ILE A 143 -3.35 -11.72 17.73
N ASP A 144 -4.19 -11.20 18.62
CA ASP A 144 -5.64 -11.33 18.55
C ASP A 144 -6.27 -9.96 18.75
N MET A 145 -7.01 -9.49 17.74
CA MET A 145 -7.69 -8.20 17.79
C MET A 145 -8.88 -8.22 18.76
N HIS A 146 -9.38 -9.38 19.17
CA HIS A 146 -10.60 -9.56 19.95
C HIS A 146 -11.79 -8.75 19.41
N LEU A 147 -11.80 -8.52 18.09
CA LEU A 147 -12.80 -7.79 17.34
C LEU A 147 -13.28 -8.68 16.21
N PHE A 148 -14.59 -8.83 16.07
CA PHE A 148 -15.19 -9.74 15.10
C PHE A 148 -16.05 -8.98 14.09
N PHE A 149 -16.26 -9.61 12.94
CA PHE A 149 -17.22 -9.20 11.91
C PHE A 149 -18.11 -10.37 11.51
N PRO A 150 -19.36 -10.10 11.09
CA PRO A 150 -20.24 -11.15 10.64
C PRO A 150 -19.82 -11.53 9.22
N SER A 151 -19.61 -12.82 9.00
CA SER A 151 -19.53 -13.42 7.69
C SER A 151 -20.93 -13.89 7.27
N VAL A 152 -21.02 -14.64 6.17
CA VAL A 152 -22.28 -15.27 5.78
C VAL A 152 -22.75 -16.27 6.83
N SER A 153 -21.84 -16.95 7.53
CA SER A 153 -22.20 -18.06 8.44
C SER A 153 -21.49 -18.10 9.79
N SER A 154 -20.66 -17.10 10.10
CA SER A 154 -19.83 -17.08 11.30
C SER A 154 -19.54 -15.65 11.77
N ALA A 155 -18.98 -15.54 12.98
CA ALA A 155 -18.30 -14.34 13.44
C ALA A 155 -16.79 -14.55 13.22
N ASP A 156 -16.22 -13.84 12.26
CA ASP A 156 -14.81 -13.98 11.88
C ASP A 156 -13.96 -12.90 12.55
N PRO A 157 -12.73 -13.22 13.00
CA PRO A 157 -11.81 -12.22 13.54
C PRO A 157 -11.48 -11.13 12.52
N ALA A 158 -11.35 -9.90 13.00
CA ALA A 158 -11.03 -8.75 12.18
C ALA A 158 -9.56 -8.70 11.77
N LYS A 159 -9.32 -8.25 10.54
CA LYS A 159 -7.97 -7.96 10.02
C LYS A 159 -7.57 -6.52 10.32
N TYR A 160 -6.25 -6.27 10.38
CA TYR A 160 -5.63 -4.97 10.68
C TYR A 160 -6.35 -3.78 10.04
N LYS A 161 -6.44 -3.72 8.70
CA LYS A 161 -7.04 -2.60 7.97
C LYS A 161 -8.47 -2.28 8.44
N LYS A 162 -9.26 -3.33 8.67
CA LYS A 162 -10.65 -3.18 9.10
C LYS A 162 -10.77 -2.69 10.54
N VAL A 163 -9.86 -3.12 11.41
CA VAL A 163 -9.79 -2.63 12.80
C VAL A 163 -9.48 -1.13 12.81
N VAL A 164 -8.50 -0.67 12.01
CA VAL A 164 -8.18 0.75 11.93
C VAL A 164 -9.36 1.58 11.42
N GLU A 165 -10.05 1.10 10.37
CA GLU A 165 -11.27 1.74 9.88
C GLU A 165 -12.33 1.90 10.99
N ILE A 166 -12.59 0.85 11.78
CA ILE A 166 -13.57 0.89 12.87
C ILE A 166 -13.15 1.86 13.97
N LEU A 167 -11.88 1.83 14.39
CA LEU A 167 -11.37 2.71 15.45
C LEU A 167 -11.45 4.20 15.10
N ARG A 168 -11.49 4.52 13.80
CA ARG A 168 -11.69 5.88 13.26
C ARG A 168 -13.16 6.29 13.18
N GLN A 169 -14.10 5.34 13.17
CA GLN A 169 -15.52 5.67 13.09
C GLN A 169 -16.00 6.39 14.34
N ASP A 170 -16.69 7.49 14.12
CA ASP A 170 -17.43 8.25 15.12
C ASP A 170 -18.93 8.22 14.81
N GLY A 171 -19.76 8.44 15.82
CA GLY A 171 -21.20 8.57 15.66
C GLY A 171 -21.98 8.13 16.88
N VAL A 172 -23.30 8.03 16.71
CA VAL A 172 -24.21 7.46 17.70
C VAL A 172 -24.52 5.99 17.35
N PRO A 173 -24.75 5.13 18.36
CA PRO A 173 -25.26 3.79 18.12
C PRO A 173 -26.55 3.80 17.29
N GLY A 174 -26.75 2.75 16.49
CA GLY A 174 -27.99 2.54 15.74
C GLY A 174 -29.14 2.07 16.64
N SER A 175 -30.31 1.84 16.04
CA SER A 175 -31.45 1.22 16.73
C SER A 175 -31.34 -0.30 16.78
N LEU A 176 -31.87 -0.93 17.83
CA LEU A 176 -32.03 -2.38 17.87
C LEU A 176 -32.96 -2.86 16.74
N PRO A 177 -32.63 -3.98 16.08
CA PRO A 177 -33.50 -4.56 15.08
C PRO A 177 -34.81 -5.04 15.70
N THR A 178 -35.93 -4.84 14.99
CA THR A 178 -37.23 -5.38 15.37
C THR A 178 -37.35 -6.84 14.95
N ILE A 179 -37.68 -7.73 15.90
CA ILE A 179 -38.00 -9.13 15.61
C ILE A 179 -39.53 -9.25 15.56
N PRO A 180 -40.13 -9.76 14.48
CA PRO A 180 -41.56 -10.01 14.45
C PRO A 180 -41.94 -11.07 15.48
N ASN A 181 -43.00 -10.81 16.24
CA ASN A 181 -43.58 -11.80 17.14
C ASN A 181 -44.10 -12.97 16.32
N ARG A 182 -43.54 -14.16 16.53
CA ARG A 182 -43.85 -15.34 15.73
C ARG A 182 -43.80 -16.59 16.59
N THR A 183 -44.55 -17.59 16.19
CA THR A 183 -44.46 -18.92 16.79
C THR A 183 -43.52 -19.80 15.99
N TYR A 184 -42.65 -20.52 16.68
CA TYR A 184 -41.72 -21.47 16.08
C TYR A 184 -42.27 -22.88 16.29
N LYS A 185 -42.16 -23.76 15.30
CA LYS A 185 -42.58 -25.17 15.41
C LYS A 185 -41.37 -26.07 15.44
N LEU A 186 -41.32 -27.03 16.35
CA LEU A 186 -40.21 -27.97 16.47
C LEU A 186 -40.03 -28.76 15.14
N ASN A 187 -38.79 -29.02 14.75
CA ASN A 187 -38.42 -29.75 13.52
C ASN A 187 -38.90 -29.12 12.20
N HIS A 188 -39.45 -27.90 12.23
CA HIS A 188 -39.86 -27.18 11.05
C HIS A 188 -38.77 -26.20 10.57
N LYS A 189 -38.70 -26.01 9.25
CA LYS A 189 -37.90 -24.93 8.66
C LYS A 189 -38.63 -23.60 8.80
N VAL A 190 -37.92 -22.57 9.23
CA VAL A 190 -38.47 -21.21 9.30
C VAL A 190 -38.39 -20.57 7.91
N LYS A 191 -39.54 -20.51 7.21
CA LYS A 191 -39.62 -20.09 5.79
C LYS A 191 -39.07 -18.69 5.49
N ASP A 192 -39.05 -17.80 6.48
CA ASP A 192 -38.57 -16.41 6.33
C ASP A 192 -37.16 -16.19 6.87
N LEU A 193 -36.57 -17.24 7.46
CA LEU A 193 -35.19 -17.29 7.96
C LEU A 193 -34.40 -18.31 7.12
N ARG A 194 -34.64 -18.34 5.80
CA ARG A 194 -34.12 -19.42 4.93
C ARG A 194 -32.61 -19.53 4.93
N ASN A 195 -31.89 -18.41 5.03
CA ASN A 195 -30.45 -18.36 4.96
C ASN A 195 -29.89 -17.44 6.04
N GLU A 196 -28.78 -17.85 6.65
CA GLU A 196 -27.91 -16.95 7.39
C GLU A 196 -27.34 -15.87 6.45
N ASN A 197 -27.06 -14.71 7.02
CA ASN A 197 -26.44 -13.60 6.34
C ASN A 197 -25.72 -12.70 7.36
N THR A 198 -25.23 -11.55 6.90
CA THR A 198 -24.45 -10.62 7.73
C THR A 198 -25.25 -9.92 8.84
N ASP A 199 -26.58 -10.04 8.87
CA ASP A 199 -27.47 -9.47 9.90
C ASP A 199 -28.27 -10.53 10.67
N LYS A 200 -28.21 -11.80 10.29
CA LYS A 200 -28.96 -12.91 10.90
C LYS A 200 -28.12 -14.17 10.93
N GLN A 201 -27.96 -14.73 12.12
CA GLN A 201 -27.17 -15.95 12.37
C GLN A 201 -27.99 -16.95 13.19
N PHE A 202 -27.81 -18.24 12.95
CA PHE A 202 -28.50 -19.36 13.58
C PHE A 202 -27.50 -20.27 14.25
N LYS A 203 -27.63 -20.47 15.57
CA LYS A 203 -26.69 -21.31 16.30
C LYS A 203 -27.42 -22.35 17.12
N GLN A 204 -26.96 -23.58 17.02
CA GLN A 204 -27.40 -24.66 17.88
C GLN A 204 -26.51 -24.72 19.11
N ILE A 205 -27.10 -24.68 20.30
CA ILE A 205 -26.38 -24.90 21.55
C ILE A 205 -26.42 -26.39 21.87
N THR A 206 -25.25 -26.97 22.10
CA THR A 206 -25.10 -28.34 22.60
C THR A 206 -24.30 -28.30 23.91
N GLY A 207 -24.69 -29.11 24.89
CA GLY A 207 -24.02 -29.18 26.20
C GLY A 207 -24.97 -28.98 27.38
N LYS A 208 -24.46 -29.27 28.58
CA LYS A 208 -25.23 -29.18 29.84
C LYS A 208 -25.29 -27.76 30.41
N ASP A 209 -24.23 -26.98 30.18
CA ASP A 209 -24.11 -25.61 30.70
C ASP A 209 -24.55 -24.59 29.65
N VAL A 210 -25.87 -24.49 29.47
CA VAL A 210 -26.50 -23.65 28.44
C VAL A 210 -26.14 -22.18 28.63
N SER A 211 -26.20 -21.65 29.85
CA SER A 211 -25.99 -20.23 30.13
C SER A 211 -24.56 -19.79 29.79
N ASN A 212 -23.53 -20.52 30.24
CA ASN A 212 -22.16 -20.13 29.96
C ASN A 212 -21.77 -20.39 28.49
N THR A 213 -22.26 -21.48 27.88
CA THR A 213 -22.01 -21.77 26.46
C THR A 213 -22.60 -20.68 25.58
N LEU A 214 -23.86 -20.31 25.84
CA LEU A 214 -24.54 -19.24 25.13
C LEU A 214 -23.83 -17.91 25.34
N ALA A 215 -23.49 -17.53 26.57
CA ALA A 215 -22.81 -16.26 26.86
C ALA A 215 -21.46 -16.15 26.15
N ASN A 216 -20.65 -17.21 26.16
CA ASN A 216 -19.36 -17.22 25.47
C ASN A 216 -19.52 -17.07 23.96
N MET A 217 -20.39 -17.87 23.32
CA MET A 217 -20.66 -17.75 21.90
C MET A 217 -21.24 -16.37 21.53
N CYS A 218 -22.16 -15.87 22.34
CA CYS A 218 -22.86 -14.60 22.11
C CYS A 218 -21.92 -13.40 22.11
N SER A 219 -20.88 -13.41 22.95
CA SER A 219 -19.90 -12.31 22.98
C SER A 219 -19.24 -12.05 21.61
N HIS A 220 -18.92 -13.11 20.85
CA HIS A 220 -18.34 -12.97 19.51
C HIS A 220 -19.34 -12.37 18.52
N TYR A 221 -20.61 -12.80 18.57
CA TYR A 221 -21.64 -12.26 17.68
C TYR A 221 -22.07 -10.84 18.04
N ILE A 222 -22.03 -10.47 19.32
CA ILE A 222 -22.24 -9.08 19.76
C ILE A 222 -21.13 -8.18 19.22
N SER A 223 -19.88 -8.62 19.30
CA SER A 223 -18.76 -7.94 18.65
C SER A 223 -19.01 -7.83 17.14
N ALA A 224 -19.27 -8.96 16.46
CA ALA A 224 -19.54 -9.01 15.03
C ALA A 224 -20.62 -8.03 14.58
N PHE A 225 -21.84 -8.17 15.09
CA PHE A 225 -22.96 -7.32 14.66
C PHE A 225 -22.80 -5.86 15.10
N GLY A 226 -22.22 -5.61 16.29
CA GLY A 226 -21.90 -4.27 16.76
C GLY A 226 -20.96 -3.53 15.82
N ASN A 227 -19.96 -4.22 15.28
CA ASN A 227 -18.99 -3.68 14.32
C ASN A 227 -19.52 -3.58 12.88
N HIS A 228 -20.75 -4.02 12.63
CA HIS A 228 -21.36 -4.01 11.31
C HIS A 228 -22.66 -3.17 11.29
N LYS A 229 -23.74 -3.70 10.73
CA LYS A 229 -25.03 -3.00 10.58
C LYS A 229 -26.00 -3.29 11.74
N GLY A 230 -25.53 -3.93 12.81
CA GLY A 230 -26.41 -4.62 13.77
C GLY A 230 -26.93 -5.94 13.19
N GLY A 231 -27.69 -6.67 14.00
CA GLY A 231 -28.21 -7.98 13.59
C GLY A 231 -28.86 -8.76 14.73
N VAL A 232 -29.25 -10.00 14.44
CA VAL A 232 -29.89 -10.92 15.38
C VAL A 232 -29.25 -12.30 15.30
N VAL A 233 -28.83 -12.85 16.43
CA VAL A 233 -28.49 -14.28 16.55
C VAL A 233 -29.68 -15.03 17.12
N TYR A 234 -30.11 -16.10 16.46
CA TYR A 234 -31.12 -17.02 16.98
C TYR A 234 -30.43 -18.29 17.47
N TYR A 235 -30.54 -18.56 18.76
CA TYR A 235 -30.10 -19.79 19.38
C TYR A 235 -31.25 -20.81 19.45
N GLY A 236 -30.94 -22.06 19.10
CA GLY A 236 -31.92 -23.15 18.98
C GLY A 236 -32.40 -23.39 17.55
N ILE A 237 -31.77 -22.79 16.55
CA ILE A 237 -31.98 -23.09 15.13
C ILE A 237 -30.72 -23.75 14.59
N GLU A 238 -30.87 -24.87 13.88
CA GLU A 238 -29.75 -25.52 13.19
C GLU A 238 -29.30 -24.67 11.99
N ASP A 239 -28.03 -24.31 12.00
CA ASP A 239 -27.35 -23.49 10.99
C ASP A 239 -27.59 -23.98 9.55
N LYS A 240 -27.26 -25.26 9.27
CA LYS A 240 -27.22 -25.78 7.88
C LYS A 240 -28.58 -25.91 7.21
N LYS A 241 -29.63 -26.25 7.95
CA LYS A 241 -30.96 -26.52 7.38
C LYS A 241 -32.01 -25.48 7.78
N GLY A 242 -31.69 -24.57 8.71
CA GLY A 242 -32.64 -23.62 9.28
C GLY A 242 -33.79 -24.29 10.04
N ILE A 243 -33.52 -25.45 10.65
CA ILE A 243 -34.53 -26.24 11.37
C ILE A 243 -34.59 -25.79 12.82
N VAL A 244 -35.79 -25.56 13.34
CA VAL A 244 -36.03 -25.25 14.75
C VAL A 244 -35.78 -26.51 15.59
N VAL A 245 -34.79 -26.45 16.48
CA VAL A 245 -34.45 -27.51 17.44
C VAL A 245 -34.84 -27.11 18.86
N GLY A 246 -34.77 -25.82 19.16
CA GLY A 246 -34.94 -25.29 20.52
C GLY A 246 -33.74 -25.54 21.42
N ILE A 247 -33.72 -24.83 22.53
CA ILE A 247 -32.78 -25.01 23.63
C ILE A 247 -33.58 -25.53 24.82
N ASP A 248 -33.18 -26.68 25.35
CA ASP A 248 -33.80 -27.26 26.54
C ASP A 248 -33.37 -26.48 27.80
N LEU A 249 -34.35 -25.85 28.45
CA LEU A 249 -34.18 -25.06 29.66
C LEU A 249 -34.56 -25.82 30.95
N SER A 250 -34.72 -27.15 30.89
CA SER A 250 -35.03 -27.98 32.07
C SER A 250 -34.05 -27.80 33.23
N ASN A 251 -32.77 -27.55 32.93
CA ASN A 251 -31.70 -27.38 33.91
C ASN A 251 -31.16 -25.93 33.99
N CYS A 252 -31.81 -24.96 33.33
CA CYS A 252 -31.31 -23.58 33.26
C CYS A 252 -32.48 -22.59 33.15
N THR A 253 -32.50 -21.57 34.01
CA THR A 253 -33.55 -20.55 33.96
C THR A 253 -33.20 -19.42 32.99
N GLU A 254 -34.21 -18.70 32.48
CA GLU A 254 -33.99 -17.50 31.67
C GLU A 254 -33.12 -16.48 32.42
N THR A 255 -33.40 -16.24 33.70
CA THR A 255 -32.60 -15.34 34.57
C THR A 255 -31.13 -15.77 34.68
N ALA A 256 -30.82 -17.08 34.68
CA ALA A 256 -29.44 -17.56 34.71
C ALA A 256 -28.72 -17.25 33.38
N ILE A 257 -29.41 -17.37 32.25
CA ILE A 257 -28.90 -17.00 30.92
C ILE A 257 -28.66 -15.49 30.85
N GLU A 258 -29.63 -14.69 31.28
CA GLU A 258 -29.52 -13.23 31.31
C GLU A 258 -28.35 -12.77 32.19
N SER A 259 -28.22 -13.33 33.39
CA SER A 259 -27.11 -13.03 34.30
C SER A 259 -25.74 -13.40 33.72
N ALA A 260 -25.64 -14.57 33.05
CA ALA A 260 -24.41 -14.97 32.37
C ALA A 260 -24.07 -14.04 31.20
N LEU A 261 -25.07 -13.60 30.43
CA LEU A 261 -24.90 -12.63 29.35
C LEU A 261 -24.50 -11.26 29.88
N ASP A 262 -25.21 -10.71 30.86
CA ASP A 262 -24.89 -9.41 31.48
C ASP A 262 -23.47 -9.40 32.02
N LYS A 263 -23.04 -10.49 32.70
CA LYS A 263 -21.67 -10.64 33.19
C LYS A 263 -20.65 -10.66 32.05
N LYS A 264 -20.89 -11.45 31.00
CA LYS A 264 -19.95 -11.60 29.88
C LYS A 264 -19.85 -10.32 29.06
N ILE A 265 -21.00 -9.72 28.72
CA ILE A 265 -21.11 -8.52 27.89
C ILE A 265 -20.68 -7.27 28.65
N GLY A 266 -20.92 -7.22 29.96
CA GLY A 266 -20.46 -6.13 30.83
C GLY A 266 -18.93 -5.99 30.92
N GLY A 267 -18.18 -7.04 30.56
CA GLY A 267 -16.72 -7.01 30.45
C GLY A 267 -16.18 -6.65 29.06
N MET A 268 -17.05 -6.48 28.06
CA MET A 268 -16.66 -6.10 26.69
C MET A 268 -16.33 -4.60 26.61
N ILE A 269 -15.50 -4.24 25.64
CA ILE A 269 -15.02 -2.86 25.42
C ILE A 269 -15.76 -2.29 24.21
N CYS A 270 -16.20 -1.03 24.30
CA CYS A 270 -16.98 -0.40 23.24
C CYS A 270 -16.60 1.08 23.05
N GLY A 271 -16.34 1.45 21.80
CA GLY A 271 -16.17 2.83 21.33
C GLY A 271 -14.89 3.52 21.78
N LYS A 272 -14.87 4.85 21.61
CA LYS A 272 -13.86 5.75 22.20
C LYS A 272 -14.30 6.02 23.64
N SER A 273 -13.44 5.82 24.64
CA SER A 273 -13.74 5.97 26.08
C SER A 273 -14.63 4.85 26.68
N SER A 274 -14.11 3.61 26.71
CA SER A 274 -14.54 2.50 27.58
C SER A 274 -16.03 2.44 27.96
N THR A 275 -16.91 2.71 26.99
CA THR A 275 -18.33 2.88 27.27
C THR A 275 -18.92 1.49 27.43
N LYS A 276 -19.61 1.25 28.55
CA LYS A 276 -20.19 -0.08 28.78
C LYS A 276 -21.39 -0.31 27.87
N LEU A 277 -21.46 -1.51 27.29
CA LEU A 277 -22.65 -1.97 26.59
C LEU A 277 -23.83 -2.02 27.57
N LYS A 278 -25.00 -1.55 27.12
CA LYS A 278 -26.21 -1.45 27.94
C LYS A 278 -27.28 -2.32 27.30
N ARG A 279 -27.84 -3.24 28.08
CA ARG A 279 -29.03 -3.99 27.67
C ARG A 279 -30.16 -3.02 27.35
N THR A 280 -31.08 -3.42 26.47
CA THR A 280 -32.20 -2.64 25.89
C THR A 280 -31.81 -1.45 25.01
N THR A 281 -30.57 -0.98 25.08
CA THR A 281 -30.04 0.10 24.22
C THR A 281 -29.16 -0.45 23.11
N HIS A 282 -28.11 -1.19 23.47
CA HIS A 282 -27.09 -1.68 22.55
C HIS A 282 -27.33 -3.12 22.12
N TRP A 283 -27.86 -3.91 23.04
CA TRP A 283 -28.24 -5.30 22.81
C TRP A 283 -29.45 -5.65 23.65
N ASP A 284 -30.20 -6.68 23.26
CA ASP A 284 -31.34 -7.17 24.02
C ASP A 284 -31.64 -8.63 23.69
N ILE A 285 -32.32 -9.33 24.59
CA ILE A 285 -32.62 -10.76 24.49
C ILE A 285 -34.13 -10.99 24.51
N GLN A 286 -34.60 -11.90 23.66
CA GLN A 286 -36.00 -12.29 23.56
C GLN A 286 -36.13 -13.80 23.53
N TYR A 287 -37.16 -14.32 24.20
CA TYR A 287 -37.46 -15.74 24.29
C TYR A 287 -38.73 -16.04 23.50
N PHE A 288 -38.69 -17.10 22.70
CA PHE A 288 -39.85 -17.57 21.95
C PHE A 288 -40.14 -19.02 22.32
N ASN A 289 -41.39 -19.28 22.67
CA ASN A 289 -41.88 -20.63 22.90
C ASN A 289 -41.94 -21.39 21.56
N ILE A 290 -41.76 -22.71 21.66
CA ILE A 290 -41.83 -23.61 20.51
C ILE A 290 -43.12 -24.41 20.62
N GLU A 291 -43.93 -24.36 19.56
CA GLU A 291 -45.06 -25.26 19.37
C GLU A 291 -44.53 -26.67 19.07
N GLU A 292 -44.98 -27.62 19.89
CA GLU A 292 -44.72 -29.04 19.73
C GLU A 292 -45.90 -29.67 18.99
N ASP A 293 -45.64 -30.65 18.11
CA ASP A 293 -46.71 -31.50 17.59
C ASP A 293 -47.29 -32.30 18.76
N GLU A 294 -48.61 -32.52 18.76
CA GLU A 294 -49.36 -33.15 19.87
C GLU A 294 -48.84 -34.56 20.26
N GLU A 295 -48.07 -35.21 19.39
CA GLU A 295 -47.44 -36.52 19.62
C GLU A 295 -46.05 -36.41 20.28
N ALA A 296 -45.47 -35.21 20.39
CA ALA A 296 -44.18 -34.99 21.01
C ALA A 296 -44.31 -35.02 22.54
N ASN A 297 -43.50 -35.90 23.14
CA ASN A 297 -43.45 -36.25 24.55
C ASN A 297 -43.45 -35.03 25.50
N ILE A 298 -44.26 -35.08 26.58
CA ILE A 298 -44.43 -34.04 27.64
C ILE A 298 -43.10 -33.48 28.18
N PHE A 299 -42.01 -34.25 28.06
CA PHE A 299 -40.66 -33.87 28.48
C PHE A 299 -40.01 -32.74 27.64
N MET A 300 -40.64 -32.24 26.58
CA MET A 300 -40.05 -31.19 25.73
C MET A 300 -40.52 -29.76 26.03
N GLN A 301 -41.55 -29.58 26.89
CA GLN A 301 -42.26 -28.29 27.11
C GLN A 301 -41.39 -27.09 27.56
N ASN A 302 -40.12 -27.30 27.93
CA ASN A 302 -39.17 -26.26 28.30
C ASN A 302 -38.20 -25.85 27.18
N ARG A 303 -38.47 -26.21 25.91
CA ARG A 303 -37.65 -25.78 24.79
C ARG A 303 -38.02 -24.38 24.31
N LYS A 304 -37.01 -23.52 24.16
CA LYS A 304 -37.18 -22.15 23.65
C LYS A 304 -36.19 -21.81 22.54
N ILE A 305 -36.58 -20.88 21.67
CA ILE A 305 -35.65 -20.12 20.83
C ILE A 305 -35.25 -18.87 21.60
N ILE A 306 -33.95 -18.59 21.63
CA ILE A 306 -33.41 -17.38 22.26
C ILE A 306 -32.85 -16.50 21.15
N ALA A 307 -33.41 -15.31 20.98
CA ALA A 307 -32.89 -14.34 20.03
C ALA A 307 -32.15 -13.22 20.76
N VAL A 308 -30.92 -12.93 20.35
CA VAL A 308 -30.14 -11.80 20.84
C VAL A 308 -30.02 -10.77 19.72
N LYS A 309 -30.57 -9.58 19.96
CA LYS A 309 -30.54 -8.42 19.07
C LYS A 309 -29.35 -7.55 19.42
N VAL A 310 -28.68 -6.98 18.41
CA VAL A 310 -27.53 -6.10 18.57
C VAL A 310 -27.67 -4.94 17.60
N CYS A 311 -27.50 -3.70 18.05
CA CYS A 311 -27.46 -2.54 17.17
C CYS A 311 -26.06 -2.31 16.60
N ARG A 312 -25.92 -1.48 15.56
CA ARG A 312 -24.60 -0.96 15.14
C ARG A 312 -24.01 -0.08 16.24
N ILE A 313 -22.71 -0.18 16.47
CA ILE A 313 -21.98 0.59 17.48
C ILE A 313 -20.69 1.17 16.87
N PRO A 314 -20.57 2.51 16.74
CA PRO A 314 -19.38 3.14 16.18
C PRO A 314 -18.17 3.03 17.12
N GLY A 315 -16.96 3.12 16.56
CA GLY A 315 -15.69 3.02 17.31
C GLY A 315 -15.28 1.59 17.69
N GLY A 316 -16.18 0.63 17.52
CA GLY A 316 -15.89 -0.80 17.64
C GLY A 316 -16.33 -1.43 18.96
N VAL A 317 -16.58 -2.73 18.92
CA VAL A 317 -16.97 -3.58 20.05
C VAL A 317 -16.00 -4.76 20.12
N PHE A 318 -15.27 -4.84 21.22
CA PHE A 318 -14.20 -5.82 21.45
C PHE A 318 -14.59 -6.75 22.59
N THR A 319 -14.29 -8.03 22.46
CA THR A 319 -14.60 -9.04 23.48
C THR A 319 -13.66 -8.98 24.68
N ALA A 320 -12.46 -8.43 24.49
CA ALA A 320 -11.43 -8.19 25.50
C ALA A 320 -10.43 -7.14 24.99
N VAL A 321 -9.47 -6.71 25.84
CA VAL A 321 -8.33 -5.90 25.40
C VAL A 321 -7.50 -6.71 24.40
N PRO A 322 -7.25 -6.21 23.18
CA PRO A 322 -6.52 -6.95 22.14
C PRO A 322 -5.18 -7.50 22.64
N GLU A 323 -4.86 -8.74 22.26
CA GLU A 323 -3.62 -9.41 22.65
C GLU A 323 -2.45 -8.87 21.81
N SER A 324 -1.79 -7.84 22.31
CA SER A 324 -0.60 -7.24 21.70
C SER A 324 0.50 -7.05 22.74
N TYR A 325 1.75 -7.05 22.30
CA TYR A 325 2.93 -7.00 23.15
C TYR A 325 3.86 -5.87 22.73
N TYR A 326 4.61 -5.35 23.69
CA TYR A 326 5.65 -4.35 23.47
C TYR A 326 6.86 -4.66 24.36
N VAL A 327 8.01 -4.08 23.99
CA VAL A 327 9.21 -4.07 24.84
C VAL A 327 9.20 -2.75 25.61
N ASP A 328 9.23 -2.83 26.94
CA ASP A 328 9.32 -1.64 27.78
C ASP A 328 10.76 -1.09 27.88
N ASP A 329 10.93 0.00 28.63
CA ASP A 329 12.23 0.66 28.80
C ASP A 329 13.28 -0.24 29.48
N ASP A 330 12.83 -1.22 30.27
CA ASP A 330 13.68 -2.21 30.94
C ASP A 330 14.03 -3.40 30.01
N GLY A 331 13.58 -3.39 28.76
CA GLY A 331 13.77 -4.47 27.80
C GLY A 331 12.87 -5.68 28.02
N SER A 332 11.90 -5.59 28.94
CA SER A 332 10.94 -6.65 29.26
C SER A 332 9.76 -6.63 28.30
N VAL A 333 9.34 -7.82 27.88
CA VAL A 333 8.15 -7.97 27.04
C VAL A 333 6.89 -7.91 27.89
N LYS A 334 6.06 -6.90 27.67
CA LYS A 334 4.79 -6.67 28.37
C LYS A 334 3.62 -6.74 27.41
N GLN A 335 2.48 -7.19 27.92
CA GLN A 335 1.22 -7.14 27.19
C GLN A 335 0.57 -5.77 27.37
N PHE A 336 -0.05 -5.23 26.32
CA PHE A 336 -0.95 -4.09 26.47
C PHE A 336 -2.16 -4.49 27.32
N ASN A 337 -2.30 -3.88 28.49
CA ASN A 337 -3.44 -4.10 29.39
C ASN A 337 -4.47 -2.97 29.32
N ASP A 338 -4.08 -1.81 28.77
CA ASP A 338 -4.97 -0.67 28.55
C ASP A 338 -5.38 -0.59 27.08
N PHE A 339 -6.70 -0.51 26.86
CA PHE A 339 -7.26 -0.47 25.52
C PHE A 339 -6.97 0.84 24.79
N GLU A 340 -7.00 1.99 25.48
CA GLU A 340 -6.78 3.29 24.87
C GLU A 340 -5.32 3.49 24.49
N GLU A 341 -4.39 2.93 25.27
CA GLU A 341 -2.97 2.85 24.92
C GLU A 341 -2.77 2.03 23.64
N TRP A 342 -3.27 0.79 23.60
CA TRP A 342 -3.21 -0.06 22.41
C TRP A 342 -3.84 0.64 21.18
N ARG A 343 -5.01 1.25 21.36
CA ARG A 343 -5.74 1.96 20.31
C ARG A 343 -4.96 3.15 19.77
N SER A 344 -4.30 3.91 20.66
CA SER A 344 -3.46 5.04 20.28
C SER A 344 -2.24 4.60 19.47
N GLN A 345 -1.63 3.46 19.83
CA GLN A 345 -0.54 2.87 19.06
C GLN A 345 -1.02 2.45 17.66
N MET A 346 -2.16 1.74 17.61
CA MET A 346 -2.77 1.27 16.36
C MET A 346 -3.06 2.42 15.38
N LEU A 347 -3.63 3.53 15.86
CA LEU A 347 -4.00 4.68 15.04
C LEU A 347 -2.81 5.55 14.61
N SER A 348 -1.73 5.57 15.40
CA SER A 348 -0.56 6.40 15.11
C SER A 348 0.41 5.75 14.12
N SER A 349 0.50 4.42 14.07
CA SER A 349 1.31 3.72 13.05
C SER A 349 0.76 3.94 11.64
N ASP A 350 -0.56 4.02 11.53
CA ASP A 350 -1.27 4.25 10.27
C ASP A 350 -1.03 5.67 9.72
N ILE A 351 -0.76 6.65 10.60
CA ILE A 351 -0.37 8.02 10.21
C ILE A 351 1.07 8.03 9.65
N VAL A 352 1.96 7.17 10.16
CA VAL A 352 3.34 7.09 9.68
C VAL A 352 3.38 6.53 8.27
N VAL A 353 2.64 5.46 7.97
CA VAL A 353 2.57 4.88 6.61
C VAL A 353 2.04 5.89 5.60
N LEU A 354 0.97 6.61 5.94
CA LEU A 354 0.45 7.67 5.06
C LEU A 354 1.47 8.82 4.93
N LYS A 355 2.12 9.26 6.01
CA LYS A 355 3.12 10.33 5.94
C LYS A 355 4.40 9.92 5.21
N THR A 356 4.85 8.67 5.29
CA THR A 356 6.01 8.19 4.54
C THR A 356 5.66 8.08 3.07
N ASP A 357 4.49 7.57 2.71
CA ASP A 357 4.08 7.51 1.30
C ASP A 357 3.90 8.93 0.74
N TYR A 358 3.14 9.81 1.42
CA TYR A 358 2.92 11.18 0.94
C TYR A 358 4.16 12.09 1.04
N SER A 359 5.04 11.91 2.04
CA SER A 359 6.26 12.73 2.13
C SER A 359 7.41 12.18 1.31
N ILE A 360 7.52 10.88 1.04
CA ILE A 360 8.47 10.37 0.04
C ILE A 360 8.01 10.83 -1.34
N THR A 361 6.74 10.69 -1.70
CA THR A 361 6.22 11.23 -2.96
C THR A 361 6.36 12.76 -3.01
N GLY A 362 6.07 13.47 -1.91
CA GLY A 362 6.18 14.93 -1.83
C GLY A 362 7.61 15.48 -1.82
N ILE A 363 8.56 14.82 -1.14
CA ILE A 363 9.98 15.20 -1.08
C ILE A 363 10.64 14.84 -2.40
N LEU A 364 10.40 13.64 -2.95
CA LEU A 364 10.86 13.29 -4.29
C LEU A 364 10.26 14.25 -5.32
N PHE A 365 8.99 14.62 -5.20
CA PHE A 365 8.36 15.62 -6.07
C PHE A 365 9.01 17.00 -5.94
N THR A 366 9.26 17.49 -4.72
CA THR A 366 9.84 18.83 -4.48
C THR A 366 11.31 18.88 -4.90
N GLN A 367 12.08 17.85 -4.60
CA GLN A 367 13.48 17.72 -5.02
C GLN A 367 13.59 17.63 -6.54
N ARG A 368 12.71 16.85 -7.19
CA ARG A 368 12.69 16.72 -8.66
C ARG A 368 12.21 17.99 -9.36
N CYS A 369 11.22 18.69 -8.81
CA CYS A 369 10.82 20.01 -9.31
C CYS A 369 11.97 21.02 -9.17
N GLY A 370 12.72 20.94 -8.06
CA GLY A 370 13.92 21.74 -7.84
C GLY A 370 15.00 21.47 -8.90
N GLU A 371 15.30 20.19 -9.16
CA GLU A 371 16.27 19.77 -10.20
C GLU A 371 15.85 20.26 -11.59
N ILE A 372 14.58 20.07 -11.98
CA ILE A 372 14.07 20.50 -13.29
C ILE A 372 14.06 22.02 -13.44
N LEU A 373 13.67 22.76 -12.39
CA LEU A 373 13.72 24.22 -12.38
C LEU A 373 15.16 24.73 -12.45
N GLN A 374 16.10 24.09 -11.74
CA GLN A 374 17.51 24.46 -11.77
C GLN A 374 18.09 24.27 -13.18
N THR A 375 17.88 23.13 -13.82
CA THR A 375 18.31 22.89 -15.21
C THR A 375 17.69 23.89 -16.19
N SER A 376 16.41 24.22 -16.01
CA SER A 376 15.73 25.22 -16.87
C SER A 376 16.31 26.63 -16.69
N VAL A 377 16.65 27.00 -15.45
CA VAL A 377 17.29 28.29 -15.13
C VAL A 377 18.70 28.33 -15.71
N ASP A 378 19.49 27.26 -15.58
CA ASP A 378 20.85 27.17 -16.10
C ASP A 378 20.86 27.25 -17.64
N ASN A 379 19.93 26.56 -18.31
CA ASN A 379 19.75 26.65 -19.77
C ASN A 379 19.35 28.07 -20.22
N LEU A 380 18.47 28.76 -19.49
CA LEU A 380 18.12 30.16 -19.75
C LEU A 380 19.32 31.10 -19.55
N PHE A 381 20.16 30.84 -18.55
CA PHE A 381 21.38 31.62 -18.33
C PHE A 381 22.38 31.43 -19.47
N ASP A 382 22.52 30.21 -20.00
CA ASP A 382 23.37 29.92 -21.15
C ASP A 382 22.84 30.57 -22.43
N GLU A 383 21.53 30.52 -22.70
CA GLU A 383 20.91 31.25 -23.82
C GLU A 383 21.12 32.77 -23.71
N VAL A 384 20.97 33.35 -22.51
CA VAL A 384 21.21 34.77 -22.27
C VAL A 384 22.69 35.13 -22.44
N SER A 385 23.59 34.24 -22.03
CA SER A 385 25.04 34.40 -22.22
C SER A 385 25.42 34.39 -23.70
N ASP A 386 24.87 33.48 -24.49
CA ASP A 386 25.10 33.39 -25.93
C ASP A 386 24.45 34.54 -26.70
N THR A 387 23.29 35.00 -26.24
CA THR A 387 22.65 36.22 -26.76
C THR A 387 23.54 37.45 -26.49
N LYS A 388 24.14 37.57 -25.31
CA LYS A 388 25.11 38.64 -25.00
C LYS A 388 26.36 38.57 -25.87
N LYS A 389 26.91 37.36 -26.13
CA LYS A 389 28.04 37.19 -27.06
C LYS A 389 27.66 37.62 -28.47
N THR A 390 26.47 37.24 -28.93
CA THR A 390 25.93 37.63 -30.24
C THR A 390 25.77 39.14 -30.33
N VAL A 391 25.16 39.79 -29.34
CA VAL A 391 25.02 41.26 -29.26
C VAL A 391 26.40 41.93 -29.24
N HIS A 392 27.39 41.37 -28.54
CA HIS A 392 28.75 41.90 -28.56
C HIS A 392 29.42 41.75 -29.93
N GLN A 393 29.24 40.63 -30.62
CA GLN A 393 29.73 40.43 -31.98
C GLN A 393 29.03 41.37 -32.97
N THR A 394 27.72 41.55 -32.86
CA THR A 394 26.97 42.53 -33.67
C THR A 394 27.44 43.95 -33.39
N LYS A 395 27.66 44.32 -32.13
CA LYS A 395 28.22 45.63 -31.75
C LYS A 395 29.62 45.83 -32.31
N ARG A 396 30.45 44.78 -32.34
CA ARG A 396 31.77 44.79 -32.99
C ARG A 396 31.67 44.93 -34.51
N GLY A 397 30.72 44.24 -35.14
CA GLY A 397 30.43 44.38 -36.57
C GLY A 397 29.93 45.77 -36.95
N VAL A 398 29.10 46.38 -36.09
CA VAL A 398 28.64 47.77 -36.24
C VAL A 398 29.80 48.74 -36.05
N LEU A 399 30.67 48.54 -35.05
CA LEU A 399 31.88 49.34 -34.85
C LEU A 399 32.82 49.25 -36.08
N ASN A 400 33.05 48.05 -36.61
CA ASN A 400 33.83 47.85 -37.83
C ASN A 400 33.17 48.50 -39.06
N MET A 401 31.83 48.47 -39.18
CA MET A 401 31.12 49.22 -40.22
C MET A 401 31.23 50.74 -40.01
N THR A 402 31.27 51.21 -38.78
CA THR A 402 31.44 52.64 -38.45
C THR A 402 32.87 53.09 -38.79
N GLU A 403 33.84 52.20 -38.60
CA GLU A 403 35.26 52.40 -38.96
C GLU A 403 35.43 52.39 -40.50
N MET A 404 34.76 51.48 -41.21
CA MET A 404 34.68 51.52 -42.68
C MET A 404 33.98 52.78 -43.21
N LEU A 405 32.93 53.27 -42.53
CA LEU A 405 32.26 54.52 -42.88
C LEU A 405 33.11 55.75 -42.54
N SER A 406 33.96 55.68 -41.52
CA SER A 406 34.99 56.67 -41.19
C SER A 406 36.07 56.75 -42.27
N ASP A 407 36.50 55.60 -42.80
CA ASP A 407 37.41 55.54 -43.96
C ASP A 407 36.73 56.06 -45.24
N THR A 408 35.42 55.88 -45.37
CA THR A 408 34.63 56.46 -46.47
C THR A 408 34.44 57.97 -46.28
N ALA A 409 34.35 58.46 -45.04
CA ALA A 409 34.26 59.89 -44.69
C ALA A 409 35.59 60.62 -44.88
N SER A 410 36.74 59.93 -44.78
CA SER A 410 38.05 60.49 -45.16
C SER A 410 38.15 60.79 -46.68
N ASN A 411 37.32 60.14 -47.51
CA ASN A 411 37.20 60.43 -48.94
C ASN A 411 36.19 61.54 -49.29
N VAL A 412 35.57 62.20 -48.29
CA VAL A 412 34.63 63.33 -48.50
C VAL A 412 35.11 64.59 -47.77
N SER A 413 36.43 64.83 -47.73
CA SER A 413 37.04 66.03 -47.16
C SER A 413 37.30 67.16 -48.19
N VAL A 414 36.71 67.09 -49.39
CA VAL A 414 36.90 68.13 -50.45
C VAL A 414 35.78 69.19 -50.47
N LEU A 415 34.73 69.12 -49.65
CA LEU A 415 33.62 70.08 -49.73
C LEU A 415 33.08 70.53 -48.37
N LYS A 416 33.87 71.31 -47.61
CA LYS A 416 33.28 72.22 -46.61
C LYS A 416 34.17 73.39 -46.15
N ASP A 417 34.86 74.02 -47.10
CA ASP A 417 35.43 75.38 -46.97
C ASP A 417 34.45 76.50 -47.38
N LEU A 418 33.14 76.25 -47.30
CA LEU A 418 32.15 77.30 -47.52
C LEU A 418 31.08 77.27 -46.46
N VAL A 419 30.95 78.42 -45.80
CA VAL A 419 29.87 78.83 -44.89
C VAL A 419 30.12 78.55 -43.40
N GLU A 420 31.21 79.11 -42.87
CA GLU A 420 31.23 79.65 -41.51
C GLU A 420 31.63 81.13 -41.55
N SER A 421 30.67 82.03 -41.31
CA SER A 421 30.83 83.24 -40.48
C SER A 421 29.54 84.06 -40.55
N GLY A 422 28.79 84.05 -39.45
CA GLY A 422 27.59 84.86 -39.29
C GLY A 422 27.14 84.83 -37.84
N SER A 423 27.60 85.84 -37.10
CA SER A 423 27.49 86.07 -35.66
C SER A 423 26.11 86.58 -35.20
N LEU A 424 25.97 86.66 -33.86
CA LEU A 424 24.96 87.39 -33.05
C LEU A 424 23.63 86.66 -32.81
N SER A 425 22.87 86.83 -31.73
CA SER A 425 23.06 87.27 -30.35
C SER A 425 21.70 87.04 -29.63
N SER A 426 21.74 86.94 -28.29
CA SER A 426 20.70 87.37 -27.33
C SER A 426 19.29 86.74 -27.30
N ASP A 427 18.93 86.35 -26.05
CA ASP A 427 17.67 86.67 -25.35
C ASP A 427 16.34 85.96 -25.70
N LYS A 428 15.82 85.13 -24.79
CA LYS A 428 14.72 85.46 -23.83
C LYS A 428 14.00 84.22 -23.22
N GLN A 429 13.96 84.24 -21.88
CA GLN A 429 12.83 84.04 -20.96
C GLN A 429 11.73 82.96 -21.17
N LYS A 430 11.52 82.21 -20.06
CA LYS A 430 10.25 81.72 -19.43
C LYS A 430 9.55 80.55 -20.14
N ARG A 431 9.14 79.45 -19.48
CA ARG A 431 8.36 79.35 -18.22
C ARG A 431 8.24 77.86 -17.77
N SER A 432 8.37 77.60 -16.45
CA SER A 432 7.64 76.62 -15.58
C SER A 432 7.47 75.14 -16.01
N ARG A 433 7.56 74.09 -15.17
CA ARG A 433 7.23 73.95 -13.73
C ARG A 433 7.62 72.54 -13.21
N GLY A 434 7.99 72.46 -11.92
CA GLY A 434 7.81 71.29 -11.03
C GLY A 434 8.98 70.28 -10.98
N THR A 435 9.42 69.73 -9.85
CA THR A 435 9.09 69.87 -8.42
C THR A 435 10.29 69.30 -7.63
N GLU A 436 10.35 69.64 -6.35
CA GLU A 436 11.47 69.60 -5.39
C GLU A 436 12.35 68.34 -5.27
N VAL A 437 13.61 68.65 -4.91
CA VAL A 437 14.77 67.82 -4.57
C VAL A 437 15.09 68.05 -3.09
N LEU A 438 15.69 67.04 -2.43
CA LEU A 438 16.85 67.08 -1.49
C LEU A 438 16.84 65.73 -0.72
N GLN A 439 17.79 64.80 -0.90
CA GLN A 439 19.19 64.78 -0.39
C GLN A 439 19.22 65.09 1.14
N ASP A 440 19.86 64.31 2.01
CA ASP A 440 21.20 63.75 1.88
C ASP A 440 21.55 62.75 3.02
N GLU A 441 22.54 61.90 2.72
CA GLU A 441 23.70 61.47 3.53
C GLU A 441 23.67 60.92 4.99
N ASN A 442 24.57 59.92 5.15
CA ASN A 442 25.38 59.52 6.31
C ASN A 442 24.81 58.57 7.39
N CYS A 443 25.23 57.30 7.29
CA CYS A 443 25.19 56.29 8.35
C CYS A 443 26.54 56.18 9.06
N GLU A 444 26.53 56.31 10.38
CA GLU A 444 27.58 55.84 11.29
C GLU A 444 26.99 54.88 12.35
N ASN A 445 27.73 53.78 12.56
CA ASN A 445 27.96 53.05 13.81
C ASN A 445 26.81 52.25 14.49
N PHE A 446 26.99 50.93 14.63
CA PHE A 446 27.39 50.32 15.92
C PHE A 446 27.82 48.83 15.80
N GLN A 447 28.83 48.46 16.58
CA GLN A 447 29.56 47.18 16.61
C GLN A 447 28.86 46.06 17.40
N VAL A 448 29.22 44.80 17.10
CA VAL A 448 29.08 43.62 17.97
C VAL A 448 30.47 42.99 18.18
N PRO A 449 30.85 42.56 19.40
CA PRO A 449 32.21 42.13 19.70
C PRO A 449 32.47 40.66 19.35
N SER A 450 33.69 40.44 18.87
CA SER A 450 34.37 39.16 18.63
C SER A 450 35.05 38.63 19.90
N ASN A 451 35.19 37.30 20.04
CA ASN A 451 36.34 36.65 20.71
C ASN A 451 36.58 35.20 20.20
N LEU A 452 37.80 35.00 19.65
CA LEU A 452 38.77 33.86 19.63
C LEU A 452 38.30 32.40 19.47
N PHE A 453 38.61 31.69 18.36
CA PHE A 453 39.86 31.08 17.82
C PHE A 453 40.21 29.68 18.37
N GLU A 454 40.19 28.66 17.51
CA GLU A 454 41.37 27.81 17.25
C GLU A 454 41.25 26.99 15.94
N HIS A 455 42.41 26.72 15.35
CA HIS A 455 42.68 26.28 13.98
C HIS A 455 42.32 24.81 13.67
N HIS A 456 41.91 24.54 12.42
CA HIS A 456 42.61 23.56 11.58
C HIS A 456 42.44 23.83 10.08
N VAL A 457 43.50 23.50 9.35
CA VAL A 457 43.82 23.79 7.95
C VAL A 457 42.81 23.19 6.97
N THR A 458 42.34 24.04 6.05
CA THR A 458 41.53 23.72 4.87
C THR A 458 42.38 23.19 3.72
N HIS A 459 41.92 22.12 3.06
CA HIS A 459 42.16 21.91 1.64
C HIS A 459 40.93 22.35 0.86
N ASP A 460 41.17 23.16 -0.17
CA ASP A 460 40.18 23.76 -1.06
C ASP A 460 39.31 22.72 -1.77
N TYR A 461 38.00 22.86 -1.60
CA TYR A 461 37.03 22.61 -2.67
C TYR A 461 36.11 23.83 -2.75
N LYS A 462 36.17 24.54 -3.89
CA LYS A 462 35.24 25.64 -4.18
C LYS A 462 33.85 25.05 -4.42
N SER A 463 33.04 24.99 -3.37
CA SER A 463 31.58 24.83 -3.47
C SER A 463 30.96 26.22 -3.68
N THR A 464 30.08 26.31 -4.66
CA THR A 464 29.32 27.52 -4.96
C THR A 464 28.26 27.80 -3.90
N ARG A 465 27.97 29.09 -3.70
CA ARG A 465 27.05 29.68 -2.69
C ARG A 465 25.62 29.09 -2.63
N ASN A 466 25.24 28.23 -3.58
CA ASN A 466 23.93 27.59 -3.65
C ASN A 466 23.87 26.26 -2.87
N ASP A 467 24.98 25.55 -2.71
CA ASP A 467 25.01 24.27 -1.97
C ASP A 467 24.73 24.49 -0.48
N THR A 468 25.17 25.63 0.05
CA THR A 468 25.02 25.99 1.46
C THR A 468 23.56 26.29 1.84
N ILE A 469 22.75 26.83 0.91
CA ILE A 469 21.33 27.12 1.16
C ILE A 469 20.51 25.82 1.13
N LEU A 470 20.81 24.93 0.19
CA LEU A 470 20.13 23.63 0.08
C LEU A 470 20.45 22.76 1.30
N GLN A 471 21.70 22.77 1.76
CA GLN A 471 22.15 21.99 2.91
C GLN A 471 21.58 22.52 4.24
N ASP A 472 21.48 23.84 4.41
CA ASP A 472 20.85 24.46 5.58
C ASP A 472 19.31 24.23 5.63
N MET A 473 18.67 24.11 4.46
CA MET A 473 17.24 23.71 4.37
C MET A 473 17.02 22.22 4.65
N LEU A 474 17.91 21.34 4.19
CA LEU A 474 17.83 19.89 4.42
C LEU A 474 18.05 19.53 5.90
N GLU A 475 19.00 20.20 6.57
CA GLU A 475 19.29 20.02 8.00
C GLU A 475 18.17 20.57 8.90
N LYS A 476 17.54 21.71 8.55
CA LYS A 476 16.39 22.25 9.31
C LYS A 476 15.11 21.41 9.23
N HIS A 477 14.97 20.56 8.21
CA HIS A 477 13.74 19.79 7.97
C HIS A 477 13.87 18.27 8.18
N ASN A 478 14.97 17.78 8.79
CA ASN A 478 15.16 16.35 9.08
C ASN A 478 14.94 15.45 7.84
N CYS A 479 15.31 15.92 6.65
CA CYS A 479 15.12 15.18 5.41
C CYS A 479 16.27 14.19 5.20
N VAL A 480 15.95 12.89 5.18
CA VAL A 480 16.89 11.81 4.89
C VAL A 480 17.22 11.82 3.40
N THR A 481 18.51 11.84 3.05
CA THR A 481 18.97 11.64 1.67
C THR A 481 18.64 10.21 1.23
N VAL A 482 17.62 10.05 0.37
CA VAL A 482 17.24 8.75 -0.19
C VAL A 482 18.22 8.39 -1.30
N LYS A 483 19.00 7.34 -1.10
CA LYS A 483 19.73 6.70 -2.21
C LYS A 483 18.70 6.11 -3.17
N VAL A 484 18.69 6.60 -4.41
CA VAL A 484 17.90 6.00 -5.50
C VAL A 484 18.46 4.60 -5.76
N THR A 485 17.72 3.58 -5.35
CA THR A 485 17.96 2.19 -5.73
C THR A 485 17.64 2.00 -7.21
N GLU A 486 18.56 1.39 -7.96
CA GLU A 486 18.31 0.90 -9.31
C GLU A 486 17.09 -0.02 -9.31
N ILE A 487 16.14 0.22 -10.22
CA ILE A 487 14.95 -0.62 -10.37
C ILE A 487 15.30 -1.74 -11.34
N GLU A 488 15.57 -2.93 -10.81
CA GLU A 488 15.62 -4.15 -11.62
C GLU A 488 14.19 -4.56 -12.01
N LEU A 489 13.92 -4.63 -13.31
CA LEU A 489 12.64 -5.07 -13.87
C LEU A 489 12.76 -6.54 -14.30
N GLU A 490 12.29 -7.46 -13.47
CA GLU A 490 12.09 -8.85 -13.89
C GLU A 490 10.77 -8.97 -14.68
N ILE A 491 10.84 -9.26 -15.98
CA ILE A 491 9.66 -9.55 -16.80
C ILE A 491 9.74 -10.99 -17.30
N TYR A 492 8.84 -11.83 -16.79
CA TYR A 492 8.67 -13.20 -17.26
C TYR A 492 8.02 -13.18 -18.67
N GLY A 493 8.69 -13.78 -19.64
CA GLY A 493 8.23 -13.90 -21.03
C GLY A 493 7.30 -15.09 -21.28
N PHE A 494 6.56 -15.06 -22.39
CA PHE A 494 5.87 -16.25 -22.91
C PHE A 494 6.86 -17.26 -23.49
N SER A 495 6.45 -18.53 -23.63
CA SER A 495 7.09 -19.41 -24.61
C SER A 495 6.87 -18.88 -26.03
N GLU A 496 7.68 -19.30 -27.00
CA GLU A 496 7.48 -18.88 -28.40
C GLU A 496 6.12 -19.34 -28.94
N GLU A 497 5.69 -20.56 -28.61
CA GLU A 497 4.38 -21.09 -28.98
C GLU A 497 3.23 -20.32 -28.31
N GLU A 498 3.37 -19.97 -27.03
CA GLU A 498 2.41 -19.14 -26.30
C GLU A 498 2.32 -17.73 -26.91
N ALA A 499 3.46 -17.15 -27.30
CA ALA A 499 3.53 -15.84 -27.92
C ALA A 499 2.89 -15.81 -29.32
N ILE A 500 3.13 -16.84 -30.15
CA ILE A 500 2.47 -17.00 -31.46
C ILE A 500 0.97 -17.16 -31.25
N SER A 501 0.56 -18.07 -30.37
CA SER A 501 -0.85 -18.29 -30.03
C SER A 501 -1.54 -17.02 -29.54
N PHE A 502 -0.83 -16.18 -28.77
CA PHE A 502 -1.33 -14.90 -28.27
C PHE A 502 -1.63 -13.87 -29.38
N ILE A 503 -0.88 -13.90 -30.49
CA ILE A 503 -1.03 -12.97 -31.62
C ILE A 503 -1.78 -13.57 -32.82
N ASP A 504 -2.27 -14.82 -32.73
CA ASP A 504 -3.02 -15.50 -33.80
C ASP A 504 -4.27 -14.72 -34.26
N ALA A 505 -4.81 -13.85 -33.42
CA ALA A 505 -5.96 -13.02 -33.75
C ALA A 505 -5.67 -11.93 -34.82
N ILE A 506 -4.40 -11.67 -35.16
CA ILE A 506 -4.02 -10.69 -36.18
C ILE A 506 -4.02 -11.33 -37.56
N ALA A 507 -4.61 -10.64 -38.54
CA ALA A 507 -4.45 -10.95 -39.94
C ALA A 507 -2.99 -10.68 -40.39
N ALA A 508 -2.13 -11.67 -40.20
CA ALA A 508 -0.71 -11.65 -40.55
C ALA A 508 -0.29 -13.02 -41.12
N THR A 509 0.79 -13.04 -41.89
CA THR A 509 1.45 -14.29 -42.29
C THR A 509 2.21 -14.92 -41.12
N ASP A 510 2.47 -16.23 -41.18
CA ASP A 510 3.25 -16.92 -40.12
C ASP A 510 4.63 -16.28 -39.93
N ALA A 511 5.30 -15.92 -41.03
CA ALA A 511 6.60 -15.24 -41.00
C ALA A 511 6.54 -13.86 -40.29
N GLU A 512 5.47 -13.08 -40.52
CA GLU A 512 5.28 -11.79 -39.83
C GLU A 512 4.98 -11.99 -38.34
N ARG A 513 4.26 -13.05 -37.97
CA ARG A 513 4.01 -13.41 -36.56
C ARG A 513 5.31 -13.79 -35.85
N GLU A 514 6.09 -14.68 -36.46
CA GLU A 514 7.41 -15.10 -35.94
C GLU A 514 8.35 -13.91 -35.78
N GLU A 515 8.42 -13.01 -36.78
CA GLU A 515 9.26 -11.81 -36.72
C GLU A 515 8.81 -10.86 -35.59
N LEU A 516 7.49 -10.71 -35.38
CA LEU A 516 6.96 -9.90 -34.29
C LEU A 516 7.28 -10.52 -32.92
N VAL A 517 7.09 -11.82 -32.74
CA VAL A 517 7.42 -12.55 -31.49
C VAL A 517 8.90 -12.41 -31.15
N LYS A 518 9.76 -12.61 -32.16
CA LYS A 518 11.20 -12.46 -32.03
C LYS A 518 11.62 -11.03 -31.69
N THR A 519 10.98 -10.04 -32.31
CA THR A 519 11.25 -8.62 -32.06
C THR A 519 11.01 -8.25 -30.60
N PHE A 520 9.96 -8.78 -29.97
CA PHE A 520 9.65 -8.47 -28.56
C PHE A 520 10.23 -9.47 -27.56
N SER A 521 11.09 -10.40 -27.97
CA SER A 521 11.65 -11.45 -27.09
C SER A 521 10.56 -12.18 -26.29
N CYS A 522 9.43 -12.50 -26.93
CA CYS A 522 8.26 -13.11 -26.29
C CYS A 522 7.65 -12.30 -25.11
N ASN A 523 7.93 -11.00 -24.99
CA ASN A 523 7.42 -10.15 -23.92
C ASN A 523 5.90 -9.93 -24.07
N PRO A 524 5.06 -10.38 -23.11
CA PRO A 524 3.60 -10.28 -23.22
C PRO A 524 3.09 -8.84 -23.34
N LEU A 525 3.71 -7.90 -22.62
CA LEU A 525 3.33 -6.49 -22.62
C LEU A 525 3.66 -5.83 -23.96
N GLY A 526 4.87 -6.04 -24.47
CA GLY A 526 5.31 -5.57 -25.78
C GLY A 526 4.43 -6.08 -26.91
N LEU A 527 4.16 -7.38 -26.94
CA LEU A 527 3.27 -7.98 -27.94
C LEU A 527 1.85 -7.44 -27.84
N LYS A 528 1.31 -7.22 -26.63
CA LYS A 528 -0.03 -6.66 -26.45
C LYS A 528 -0.13 -5.23 -26.96
N ILE A 529 0.87 -4.41 -26.66
CA ILE A 529 0.95 -3.00 -27.11
C ILE A 529 1.06 -2.94 -28.64
N ALA A 530 1.94 -3.74 -29.23
CA ALA A 530 2.09 -3.85 -30.68
C ALA A 530 0.76 -4.25 -31.35
N LEU A 531 0.13 -5.33 -30.88
CA LEU A 531 -1.17 -5.80 -31.36
C LEU A 531 -2.23 -4.70 -31.31
N ARG A 532 -2.31 -3.94 -30.21
CA ARG A 532 -3.27 -2.84 -30.08
C ARG A 532 -2.99 -1.72 -31.07
N TYR A 533 -1.74 -1.33 -31.24
CA TYR A 533 -1.38 -0.26 -32.17
C TYR A 533 -1.66 -0.66 -33.62
N ILE A 534 -1.27 -1.88 -34.03
CA ILE A 534 -1.53 -2.45 -35.36
C ILE A 534 -3.04 -2.42 -35.65
N THR A 535 -3.85 -2.93 -34.71
CA THR A 535 -5.30 -2.99 -34.84
C THR A 535 -5.93 -1.60 -34.88
N HIS A 536 -5.52 -0.69 -33.99
CA HIS A 536 -6.08 0.66 -33.89
C HIS A 536 -5.75 1.50 -35.13
N CYS A 537 -4.51 1.46 -35.59
CA CYS A 537 -4.05 2.22 -36.76
C CYS A 537 -4.41 1.55 -38.09
N GLN A 538 -4.97 0.33 -38.06
CA GLN A 538 -5.29 -0.46 -39.25
C GLN A 538 -4.10 -0.63 -40.20
N ILE A 539 -2.91 -0.84 -39.65
CA ILE A 539 -1.68 -1.09 -40.42
C ILE A 539 -1.34 -2.58 -40.43
N SER A 540 -0.55 -3.04 -41.41
CA SER A 540 -0.05 -4.42 -41.40
C SER A 540 1.07 -4.60 -40.37
N VAL A 541 1.31 -5.85 -39.95
CA VAL A 541 2.43 -6.20 -39.05
C VAL A 541 3.75 -5.73 -39.66
N ARG A 542 3.95 -5.95 -40.96
CA ARG A 542 5.15 -5.48 -41.67
C ARG A 542 5.31 -3.95 -41.66
N ALA A 543 4.23 -3.19 -41.82
CA ALA A 543 4.30 -1.74 -41.73
C ALA A 543 4.66 -1.26 -40.32
N PHE A 544 4.16 -1.94 -39.29
CA PHE A 544 4.53 -1.68 -37.89
C PHE A 544 6.00 -2.00 -37.60
N LEU A 545 6.47 -3.18 -37.99
CA LEU A 545 7.88 -3.57 -37.86
C LEU A 545 8.82 -2.61 -38.62
N GLY A 546 8.39 -2.15 -39.80
CA GLY A 546 9.09 -1.10 -40.54
C GLY A 546 9.20 0.21 -39.76
N LYS A 547 8.14 0.64 -39.06
CA LYS A 547 8.17 1.81 -38.18
C LYS A 547 9.10 1.63 -36.96
N LEU A 548 9.18 0.43 -36.39
CA LEU A 548 10.11 0.12 -35.29
C LEU A 548 11.58 0.10 -35.75
N SER A 549 11.82 -0.28 -37.00
CA SER A 549 13.15 -0.38 -37.59
C SER A 549 13.73 0.96 -38.05
N LEU A 550 12.90 2.01 -38.18
CA LEU A 550 13.40 3.33 -38.51
C LEU A 550 14.25 3.84 -37.34
N PRO A 551 15.45 4.38 -37.60
CA PRO A 551 16.19 5.09 -36.57
C PRO A 551 15.29 6.24 -36.12
N THR A 552 14.78 6.12 -34.91
CA THR A 552 13.98 7.17 -34.29
C THR A 552 14.94 8.31 -34.01
N GLY A 553 15.18 9.16 -35.02
CA GLY A 553 16.19 10.23 -34.99
C GLY A 553 15.93 11.33 -33.95
N ALA A 554 14.85 11.22 -33.18
CA ALA A 554 14.54 12.05 -32.01
C ALA A 554 14.83 11.32 -30.67
N LEU A 555 14.80 9.99 -30.68
CA LEU A 555 14.93 9.19 -29.47
C LEU A 555 16.38 8.81 -29.25
N ASP A 556 17.04 9.55 -28.38
CA ASP A 556 18.33 9.17 -27.84
C ASP A 556 18.21 8.04 -26.79
N ILE A 557 17.42 7.01 -27.13
CA ILE A 557 17.23 5.80 -26.31
C ILE A 557 18.57 5.15 -26.00
N GLU A 558 19.52 5.24 -26.93
CA GLU A 558 20.85 4.65 -26.79
C GLU A 558 21.69 5.37 -25.74
N ASN A 559 21.47 6.66 -25.48
CA ASN A 559 22.16 7.41 -24.44
C ASN A 559 21.42 7.46 -23.10
N SER A 560 20.18 6.96 -23.00
CA SER A 560 19.49 6.81 -21.71
C SER A 560 20.10 5.64 -20.92
N PRO A 561 20.83 5.89 -19.81
CA PRO A 561 21.55 4.83 -19.08
C PRO A 561 20.62 3.75 -18.53
N ALA A 562 19.37 4.14 -18.24
CA ALA A 562 18.33 3.26 -17.72
C ALA A 562 17.78 2.30 -18.79
N ILE A 563 17.77 2.71 -20.07
CA ILE A 563 17.29 1.87 -21.18
C ILE A 563 18.44 1.09 -21.83
N SER A 564 19.63 1.68 -21.90
CA SER A 564 20.81 1.04 -22.51
C SER A 564 21.23 -0.26 -21.81
N GLN A 565 20.93 -0.39 -20.51
CA GLN A 565 21.19 -1.62 -19.75
C GLN A 565 20.13 -2.72 -20.01
N GLN A 566 19.00 -2.39 -20.65
CA GLN A 566 17.88 -3.30 -20.89
C GLN A 566 17.60 -3.45 -22.40
N CYS A 567 18.59 -3.92 -23.16
CA CYS A 567 18.53 -4.10 -24.61
C CYS A 567 17.27 -4.85 -25.10
N GLU A 568 16.74 -5.77 -24.30
CA GLU A 568 15.56 -6.58 -24.61
C GLU A 568 14.25 -5.78 -24.59
N LEU A 569 14.21 -4.62 -23.90
CA LEU A 569 13.01 -3.77 -23.83
C LEU A 569 13.00 -2.64 -24.85
N LYS A 570 14.06 -2.48 -25.65
CA LYS A 570 14.14 -1.45 -26.69
C LYS A 570 12.90 -1.43 -27.62
N PRO A 571 12.40 -2.57 -28.12
CA PRO A 571 11.22 -2.59 -29.00
C PRO A 571 9.91 -2.20 -28.29
N LEU A 572 9.80 -2.50 -26.99
CA LEU A 572 8.69 -2.06 -26.14
C LEU A 572 8.68 -0.52 -26.03
N PHE A 573 9.82 0.09 -25.70
CA PHE A 573 9.91 1.55 -25.60
C PHE A 573 9.66 2.27 -26.93
N GLN A 574 10.20 1.74 -28.03
CA GLN A 574 9.93 2.27 -29.37
C GLN A 574 8.44 2.22 -29.71
N SER A 575 7.77 1.11 -29.37
CA SER A 575 6.32 0.96 -29.58
C SER A 575 5.52 1.97 -28.77
N LEU A 576 5.87 2.15 -27.50
CA LEU A 576 5.23 3.13 -26.62
C LEU A 576 5.41 4.55 -27.15
N TYR A 577 6.59 4.90 -27.64
CA TYR A 577 6.85 6.21 -28.23
C TYR A 577 6.03 6.44 -29.50
N LEU A 578 5.96 5.45 -30.40
CA LEU A 578 5.11 5.52 -31.60
C LEU A 578 3.64 5.78 -31.24
N ILE A 579 3.15 5.16 -30.17
CA ILE A 579 1.80 5.38 -29.67
C ILE A 579 1.64 6.78 -29.08
N LEU A 580 2.56 7.22 -28.21
CA LEU A 580 2.50 8.55 -27.60
C LEU A 580 2.55 9.65 -28.66
N SER A 581 3.37 9.50 -29.70
CA SER A 581 3.43 10.40 -30.85
C SER A 581 2.12 10.41 -31.66
N ASP A 582 1.49 9.25 -31.88
CA ASP A 582 0.19 9.17 -32.55
C ASP A 582 -0.93 9.81 -31.71
N ILE A 583 -0.93 9.59 -30.38
CA ILE A 583 -1.84 10.27 -29.45
C ILE A 583 -1.59 11.78 -29.49
N HIS A 584 -0.34 12.24 -29.50
CA HIS A 584 -0.01 13.66 -29.60
C HIS A 584 -0.64 14.30 -30.83
N GLN A 585 -0.51 13.63 -31.99
CA GLN A 585 -1.04 14.12 -33.27
C GLN A 585 -2.56 14.12 -33.33
N LYS A 586 -3.22 13.12 -32.73
CA LYS A 586 -4.68 12.97 -32.78
C LYS A 586 -5.42 13.74 -31.68
N ASN A 587 -4.88 13.73 -30.47
CA ASN A 587 -5.48 14.34 -29.27
C ASN A 587 -4.39 14.78 -28.27
N PRO A 588 -3.77 15.96 -28.46
CA PRO A 588 -2.69 16.45 -27.60
C PRO A 588 -3.13 16.63 -26.14
N ARG A 589 -4.40 16.99 -25.90
CA ARG A 589 -4.97 17.11 -24.54
C ARG A 589 -5.03 15.78 -23.80
N THR A 590 -5.36 14.70 -24.52
CA THR A 590 -5.32 13.35 -23.93
C THR A 590 -3.89 12.97 -23.59
N LEU A 591 -2.91 13.31 -24.44
CA LEU A 591 -1.51 13.08 -24.13
C LEU A 591 -1.10 13.81 -22.85
N GLU A 592 -1.41 15.10 -22.71
CA GLU A 592 -1.11 15.88 -21.50
C GLU A 592 -1.62 15.19 -20.22
N GLN A 593 -2.87 14.69 -20.25
CA GLN A 593 -3.45 13.94 -19.12
C GLN A 593 -2.75 12.61 -18.86
N ILE A 594 -2.28 11.92 -19.90
CA ILE A 594 -1.46 10.71 -19.78
C ILE A 594 -0.09 11.06 -19.19
N LEU A 595 0.56 12.13 -19.64
CA LEU A 595 1.84 12.56 -19.08
C LEU A 595 1.70 12.92 -17.60
N LEU A 596 0.55 13.44 -17.17
CA LEU A 596 0.30 13.74 -15.77
C LEU A 596 0.31 12.51 -14.86
N THR A 597 0.03 11.30 -15.38
CA THR A 597 0.05 10.07 -14.58
C THR A 597 1.45 9.75 -14.05
N GLN A 598 2.52 10.20 -14.72
CA GLN A 598 3.90 9.95 -14.30
C GLN A 598 4.23 10.61 -12.95
N PHE A 599 3.61 11.76 -12.66
CA PHE A 599 3.91 12.53 -11.45
C PHE A 599 3.24 11.96 -10.20
N LEU A 600 2.29 11.04 -10.38
CA LEU A 600 1.61 10.37 -9.28
C LEU A 600 2.45 9.24 -8.70
N GLY A 601 3.52 8.81 -9.38
CA GLY A 601 4.53 7.89 -8.84
C GLY A 601 3.99 6.52 -8.39
N SER A 602 2.76 6.19 -8.75
CA SER A 602 2.03 5.01 -8.30
C SER A 602 1.54 4.23 -9.52
N ASP A 603 1.71 2.92 -9.49
CA ASP A 603 1.10 2.00 -10.45
C ASP A 603 -0.42 1.93 -10.31
N ASN A 604 -0.98 2.52 -9.25
CA ASN A 604 -2.40 2.52 -8.92
C ASN A 604 -2.88 3.97 -8.71
N ILE A 605 -3.54 4.54 -9.71
CA ILE A 605 -3.96 5.94 -9.73
C ILE A 605 -5.49 6.01 -9.59
N PRO A 606 -6.04 6.55 -8.50
CA PRO A 606 -7.48 6.80 -8.40
C PRO A 606 -7.93 7.73 -9.54
N VAL A 607 -8.93 7.31 -10.31
CA VAL A 607 -9.43 8.08 -11.47
C VAL A 607 -9.95 9.45 -11.05
N ILE A 608 -10.54 9.56 -9.86
CA ILE A 608 -10.99 10.83 -9.29
C ILE A 608 -9.85 11.85 -9.15
N MET A 609 -8.59 11.42 -8.99
CA MET A 609 -7.45 12.34 -8.99
C MET A 609 -7.23 12.94 -10.37
N LEU A 610 -7.33 12.13 -11.44
CA LEU A 610 -7.19 12.61 -12.82
C LEU A 610 -8.34 13.55 -13.21
N GLU A 611 -9.56 13.26 -12.75
CA GLU A 611 -10.72 14.15 -12.91
C GLU A 611 -10.47 15.52 -12.26
N ASN A 612 -9.95 15.53 -11.03
CA ASN A 612 -9.65 16.76 -10.31
C ASN A 612 -8.54 17.58 -10.98
N VAL A 613 -7.48 16.93 -11.46
CA VAL A 613 -6.40 17.62 -12.20
C VAL A 613 -6.96 18.25 -13.48
N ARG A 614 -7.81 17.53 -14.24
CA ARG A 614 -8.44 18.04 -15.46
C ARG A 614 -9.34 19.26 -15.21
N LEU A 615 -10.18 19.22 -14.18
CA LEU A 615 -11.10 20.33 -13.86
C LEU A 615 -10.35 21.64 -13.56
N ASN A 616 -9.12 21.55 -13.04
CA ASN A 616 -8.31 22.72 -12.75
C ASN A 616 -7.70 23.35 -14.02
N PHE A 617 -7.35 22.56 -15.04
CA PHE A 617 -6.87 23.07 -16.34
C PHE A 617 -7.95 23.83 -17.12
N GLY A 618 -9.16 23.27 -17.21
CA GLY A 618 -10.21 23.81 -18.09
C GLY A 618 -10.83 25.14 -17.65
N SER A 619 -10.66 25.55 -16.39
CA SER A 619 -11.43 26.65 -15.80
C SER A 619 -10.78 28.04 -15.87
N HIS A 620 -9.47 28.13 -16.11
CA HIS A 620 -8.73 29.39 -15.98
C HIS A 620 -8.30 30.03 -17.30
N GLU A 621 -8.01 29.28 -18.36
CA GLU A 621 -7.58 29.85 -19.65
C GLU A 621 -8.75 30.08 -20.63
N LEU A 622 -9.79 29.25 -20.60
CA LEU A 622 -10.88 29.26 -21.58
C LEU A 622 -11.97 30.32 -21.33
N LYS A 623 -11.85 31.14 -20.28
CA LYS A 623 -12.76 32.30 -20.08
C LYS A 623 -12.27 33.58 -20.77
N GLN A 624 -11.02 33.65 -21.22
CA GLN A 624 -10.49 34.87 -21.84
C GLN A 624 -10.50 34.87 -23.36
N GLU A 625 -10.55 33.71 -24.02
CA GLU A 625 -10.62 33.63 -25.47
C GLU A 625 -11.87 32.82 -25.84
N GLY A 626 -12.88 33.46 -26.45
CA GLY A 626 -14.17 32.87 -26.81
C GLY A 626 -14.11 31.83 -27.94
N ILE A 627 -13.13 30.92 -27.88
CA ILE A 627 -12.81 29.91 -28.88
C ILE A 627 -12.74 28.57 -28.15
N CYS A 628 -13.87 27.84 -28.13
CA CYS A 628 -13.96 26.38 -28.24
C CYS A 628 -15.36 25.89 -27.81
N ASN A 629 -16.24 25.64 -28.79
CA ASN A 629 -17.48 24.87 -28.62
C ASN A 629 -17.30 23.38 -28.97
N SER A 630 -16.06 22.87 -29.04
CA SER A 630 -15.80 21.47 -29.40
C SER A 630 -15.82 20.57 -28.17
N THR A 631 -16.71 19.58 -28.21
CA THR A 631 -16.76 18.31 -27.46
C THR A 631 -15.85 18.22 -26.24
N SER A 632 -16.46 18.23 -25.06
CA SER A 632 -15.79 17.93 -23.79
C SER A 632 -15.11 16.55 -23.88
N ASP A 633 -13.79 16.51 -24.07
CA ASP A 633 -12.98 15.30 -23.88
C ASP A 633 -13.08 14.89 -22.41
N THR A 634 -14.00 13.99 -22.09
CA THR A 634 -14.25 13.49 -20.73
C THR A 634 -13.04 12.71 -20.22
N ILE A 635 -12.93 12.53 -18.89
CA ILE A 635 -11.92 11.60 -18.34
C ILE A 635 -12.08 10.19 -18.92
N ASP A 636 -13.32 9.83 -19.30
CA ASP A 636 -13.62 8.57 -19.92
C ASP A 636 -12.97 8.44 -21.30
N ASP A 637 -12.71 9.53 -22.02
CA ASP A 637 -11.99 9.53 -23.29
C ASP A 637 -10.49 9.24 -23.10
N VAL A 638 -9.89 9.77 -22.03
CA VAL A 638 -8.50 9.45 -21.63
C VAL A 638 -8.39 8.00 -21.17
N ILE A 639 -9.33 7.57 -20.33
CA ILE A 639 -9.46 6.17 -19.91
C ILE A 639 -9.64 5.24 -21.12
N PHE A 640 -10.49 5.64 -22.06
CA PHE A 640 -10.75 4.88 -23.27
C PHE A 640 -9.47 4.76 -24.10
N THR A 641 -8.74 5.86 -24.28
CA THR A 641 -7.45 5.89 -24.99
C THR A 641 -6.41 4.99 -24.31
N LEU A 642 -6.25 5.10 -22.99
CA LEU A 642 -5.33 4.25 -22.21
C LEU A 642 -5.69 2.77 -22.32
N LYS A 643 -6.97 2.42 -22.29
CA LYS A 643 -7.43 1.04 -22.50
C LYS A 643 -7.21 0.56 -23.93
N GLN A 644 -7.45 1.43 -24.91
CA GLN A 644 -7.34 1.14 -26.33
C GLN A 644 -5.92 0.73 -26.69
N TYR A 645 -4.91 1.42 -26.14
CA TYR A 645 -3.50 1.08 -26.32
C TYR A 645 -2.93 0.11 -25.28
N SER A 646 -3.75 -0.38 -24.34
CA SER A 646 -3.32 -1.25 -23.24
C SER A 646 -2.25 -0.64 -22.34
N PHE A 647 -2.28 0.68 -22.15
CA PHE A 647 -1.41 1.40 -21.22
C PHE A 647 -1.83 1.21 -19.76
N ALA A 648 -3.12 0.95 -19.54
CA ALA A 648 -3.64 0.77 -18.21
C ALA A 648 -4.84 -0.19 -18.17
N ARG A 649 -5.05 -0.80 -17.02
CA ARG A 649 -6.27 -1.51 -16.65
C ARG A 649 -7.06 -0.67 -15.66
N ILE A 650 -8.39 -0.73 -15.69
CA ILE A 650 -9.23 -0.08 -14.67
C ILE A 650 -9.91 -1.14 -13.83
N SER A 651 -9.86 -0.96 -12.51
CA SER A 651 -10.67 -1.68 -11.54
C SER A 651 -11.63 -0.72 -10.82
N GLY A 652 -12.61 -1.25 -10.09
CA GLY A 652 -13.61 -0.45 -9.37
C GLY A 652 -14.79 0.03 -10.24
N LYS A 653 -15.72 0.75 -9.62
CA LYS A 653 -16.89 1.39 -10.26
C LYS A 653 -17.02 2.83 -9.78
N ASP A 654 -17.53 3.70 -10.66
CA ASP A 654 -17.84 5.09 -10.35
C ASP A 654 -16.64 5.83 -9.71
N ASP A 655 -16.80 6.38 -8.51
CA ASP A 655 -15.77 7.15 -7.80
C ASP A 655 -14.64 6.26 -7.22
N THR A 656 -14.84 4.94 -7.19
CA THR A 656 -13.83 3.97 -6.71
C THR A 656 -12.93 3.43 -7.83
N ARG A 657 -13.01 4.01 -9.03
CA ARG A 657 -12.21 3.57 -10.17
C ARG A 657 -10.72 3.82 -9.91
N VAL A 658 -9.91 2.78 -10.11
CA VAL A 658 -8.45 2.85 -10.02
C VAL A 658 -7.84 2.44 -11.35
N LEU A 659 -6.99 3.31 -11.88
CA LEU A 659 -6.18 3.12 -13.08
C LEU A 659 -4.88 2.41 -12.68
N HIS A 660 -4.70 1.18 -13.16
CA HIS A 660 -3.52 0.37 -12.96
C HIS A 660 -2.60 0.47 -14.17
N THR A 661 -1.41 1.05 -14.01
CA THR A 661 -0.39 1.19 -15.07
C THR A 661 0.81 0.30 -14.79
N HIS A 662 1.40 -0.28 -15.82
CA HIS A 662 2.66 -1.03 -15.66
C HIS A 662 3.83 -0.06 -15.49
N SER A 663 4.78 -0.38 -14.60
CA SER A 663 5.98 0.43 -14.34
C SER A 663 6.77 0.76 -15.60
N ALA A 664 6.97 -0.21 -16.50
CA ALA A 664 7.60 0.02 -17.81
C ALA A 664 6.90 1.09 -18.68
N ILE A 665 5.56 1.19 -18.60
CA ILE A 665 4.79 2.21 -19.32
C ILE A 665 5.00 3.59 -18.67
N LEU A 666 4.97 3.66 -17.34
CA LEU A 666 5.28 4.90 -16.62
C LEU A 666 6.70 5.38 -16.92
N LEU A 667 7.67 4.47 -17.01
CA LEU A 667 9.05 4.78 -17.38
C LEU A 667 9.14 5.31 -18.82
N ALA A 668 8.40 4.73 -19.76
CA ALA A 668 8.35 5.21 -21.14
C ALA A 668 7.73 6.61 -21.25
N ILE A 669 6.60 6.83 -20.55
CA ILE A 669 5.94 8.15 -20.46
C ILE A 669 6.90 9.18 -19.87
N LYS A 670 7.66 8.80 -18.84
CA LYS A 670 8.65 9.66 -18.20
C LYS A 670 9.74 10.10 -19.18
N ASN A 671 10.33 9.14 -19.90
CA ASN A 671 11.37 9.45 -20.88
C ASN A 671 10.82 10.28 -22.05
N TYR A 672 9.62 9.96 -22.55
CA TYR A 672 8.94 10.75 -23.56
C TYR A 672 8.74 12.20 -23.11
N THR A 673 8.38 12.41 -21.85
CA THR A 673 8.16 13.75 -21.30
C THR A 673 9.45 14.55 -21.25
N SER A 674 10.55 13.95 -20.77
CA SER A 674 11.86 14.62 -20.76
C SER A 674 12.26 15.12 -22.16
N GLU A 675 12.06 14.31 -23.20
CA GLU A 675 12.38 14.68 -24.59
C GLU A 675 11.41 15.73 -25.17
N ALA A 676 10.11 15.59 -24.89
CA ALA A 676 9.08 16.56 -25.32
C ALA A 676 9.30 17.95 -24.69
N VAL A 677 9.88 17.98 -23.50
CA VAL A 677 10.26 19.18 -22.77
C VAL A 677 11.49 19.83 -23.38
N GLU A 678 12.54 19.04 -23.66
CA GLU A 678 13.77 19.52 -24.30
C GLU A 678 13.51 20.08 -25.71
N SER A 679 12.50 19.54 -26.41
CA SER A 679 12.10 20.00 -27.75
C SER A 679 11.19 21.23 -27.78
N ASN A 680 11.03 21.96 -26.66
CA ASN A 680 10.24 23.21 -26.55
C ASN A 680 8.73 23.10 -26.87
N ASN A 681 8.16 21.89 -26.94
CA ASN A 681 6.78 21.70 -27.36
C ASN A 681 5.77 21.59 -26.20
N LEU A 682 6.22 21.36 -24.97
CA LEU A 682 5.38 21.39 -23.76
C LEU A 682 6.06 22.22 -22.67
N THR A 683 5.39 23.26 -22.17
CA THR A 683 5.86 24.03 -21.03
C THR A 683 5.66 23.21 -19.75
N VAL A 684 6.74 22.59 -19.26
CA VAL A 684 6.82 21.97 -17.92
C VAL A 684 6.23 22.87 -16.83
N ALA A 685 6.44 24.17 -16.97
CA ALA A 685 5.90 25.18 -16.08
C ALA A 685 4.37 25.10 -15.95
N ASP A 686 3.63 24.79 -17.01
CA ASP A 686 2.17 24.77 -16.97
C ASP A 686 1.64 23.43 -16.44
N MET A 687 2.35 22.32 -16.73
CA MET A 687 2.09 21.02 -16.10
C MET A 687 2.34 21.07 -14.57
N LEU A 688 3.47 21.65 -14.15
CA LEU A 688 3.84 21.77 -12.73
C LEU A 688 2.94 22.75 -11.98
N LYS A 689 2.60 23.91 -12.57
CA LYS A 689 1.65 24.86 -11.96
C LYS A 689 0.30 24.19 -11.67
N ALA A 690 -0.21 23.38 -12.59
CA ALA A 690 -1.49 22.70 -12.41
C ALA A 690 -1.45 21.60 -11.33
N LEU A 691 -0.35 20.85 -11.25
CA LEU A 691 -0.12 19.87 -10.19
C LEU A 691 0.00 20.52 -8.81
N LEU A 692 0.84 21.57 -8.69
CA LEU A 692 0.99 22.36 -7.47
C LEU A 692 -0.34 22.96 -7.02
N TRP A 693 -1.16 23.48 -7.94
CA TRP A 693 -2.48 24.03 -7.61
C TRP A 693 -3.48 22.96 -7.13
N THR A 694 -3.41 21.75 -7.66
CA THR A 694 -4.29 20.64 -7.27
C THR A 694 -3.92 20.08 -5.89
N VAL A 695 -2.62 20.05 -5.57
CA VAL A 695 -2.09 19.54 -4.30
C VAL A 695 -2.21 20.58 -3.16
N LEU A 696 -2.05 21.88 -3.46
CA LEU A 696 -1.96 22.94 -2.44
C LEU A 696 -3.29 23.65 -2.11
N ARG A 697 -4.42 23.24 -2.71
CA ARG A 697 -5.71 23.91 -2.46
C ARG A 697 -6.19 23.68 -1.02
N PRO A 698 -6.68 24.72 -0.30
CA PRO A 698 -7.17 24.57 1.08
C PRO A 698 -8.30 23.54 1.22
N THR A 699 -8.20 22.77 2.30
CA THR A 699 -8.85 21.51 2.70
C THR A 699 -10.38 21.47 2.81
N THR A 700 -11.12 22.49 2.40
CA THR A 700 -12.60 22.48 2.51
C THR A 700 -13.30 21.68 1.41
N VAL A 701 -12.70 21.55 0.22
CA VAL A 701 -13.29 20.79 -0.90
C VAL A 701 -12.78 19.34 -0.95
N GLN A 702 -11.50 19.10 -0.63
CA GLN A 702 -10.93 17.74 -0.57
C GLN A 702 -11.56 16.87 0.52
N ASN A 703 -12.00 17.45 1.64
CA ASN A 703 -12.66 16.69 2.72
C ASN A 703 -14.03 16.11 2.34
N ASN A 704 -14.70 16.63 1.30
CA ASN A 704 -15.98 16.08 0.84
C ASN A 704 -15.80 15.00 -0.24
N ALA A 705 -14.74 15.09 -1.06
CA ALA A 705 -14.40 14.04 -2.03
C ALA A 705 -13.70 12.82 -1.38
N ILE A 706 -13.08 12.99 -0.20
CA ILE A 706 -12.49 11.91 0.60
C ILE A 706 -13.52 11.31 1.60
N ARG A 707 -14.66 11.99 1.82
CA ARG A 707 -15.77 11.50 2.66
C ARG A 707 -16.83 10.67 1.91
N HIS A 708 -16.88 10.77 0.58
CA HIS A 708 -17.68 9.90 -0.28
C HIS A 708 -16.80 8.79 -0.83
#